data_AF-Q2HDS3-F1
#
_entry.id   AF-Q2HDS3-F1
#
_cell.length_a   1.000
_cell.length_b   1.000
_cell.length_c   1.000
_cell.angle_alpha   90.00
_cell.angle_beta   90.00
_cell.angle_gamma   90.00
#
_symmetry.space_group_name_H-M   'P 1'
#
loop_
_entity.id
_entity.type
_entity.pdbx_description
1 polymer ?
#
loop_
_entity_poly.entity_id
_entity_poly.type
_entity_poly.pdbx_seq_one_letter_code
_entity_poly.pdbx_strand_id
1 'polypeptide(L)'
;MVLPFLTGTRRGRYLSIAILLTVFVIWFGYQTPLSTVRQAPFDLHKNPSGAPTPAKPPHDDHTSSQHDHSAQEADEVEDNRYPPTSTSDDDDDESNGSETEPVESTSTTETTEVAKATETTEATEDTETAEATGATEATEAMETTEATEATEATEATETATEAADSTPEPTLQCADFETLQRQRPGPPSEGKREFPFVRPPLECRKFPLPALEEMLERMKKVIRDPDLFRLFENSYPNTLDTMVKWRGFAKKKNETSGEEVETDEELTYVITGDIDAMWLRDSASQVYSYLPLLEASDDADSLASLWRGLINSHSRYIIISPYCHSFQPPPESGIKPTHNAAYNQNRPMPAYDPALVFDCKWELDSLASFLQVSTAYYTRTGDLDFFGKYSWVNAVEAAVDASAAMRLGTYDKDGRVLPSAWTFTGWTNRGSETLTNDGLGNPVKENGMVRSAFRPSDDACIFQLLTPSNMMWAAYLEQASVIMQGLADGELNDKAANLTLEMRKLAGTIRQGIALDAVVTHRDFGEIFAYEVDGYGGANLMDDANVPSLLAMPLWNYTKPLNAGKQMTKSVKNSAAENDTTGTETADHTEPSLIPRIDVTATETEDDNSEPSALPRTDSTTDSTTDAAAADSSITTTTTTTTTEEDHDYALIYQNTRKFVLSLANPYFAKGPALSAVGGPHLGPGRGWPMAATIAALTAFEEMAGFSSQEARDAAVAEQLLAVLNSTDGRGVVHETVNAWNEKEWTRPWFGWANGLFGELIIRIAEDEKSRGVLGEESGLLGRLWQD
;
A
#
# COMPACT_ATOMS: atom_id res chain seq x y z
N MET A 1 7.72 -52.94 -28.56
CA MET A 1 8.14 -54.27 -28.03
C MET A 1 7.18 -54.67 -26.89
N VAL A 2 5.94 -55.08 -27.19
CA VAL A 2 4.91 -55.36 -26.16
C VAL A 2 4.06 -56.56 -26.54
N LEU A 3 4.54 -57.75 -26.16
CA LEU A 3 3.87 -59.07 -26.12
C LEU A 3 4.97 -60.02 -25.60
N PRO A 4 4.89 -60.61 -24.38
CA PRO A 4 3.70 -61.25 -23.84
C PRO A 4 3.49 -61.12 -22.30
N PHE A 5 2.42 -60.45 -21.84
CA PHE A 5 2.02 -60.48 -20.40
C PHE A 5 0.54 -60.76 -20.11
N LEU A 6 -0.30 -60.91 -21.13
CA LEU A 6 -1.74 -61.20 -20.95
C LEU A 6 -2.06 -62.64 -20.49
N THR A 7 -1.07 -63.53 -20.40
CA THR A 7 -1.21 -64.89 -19.85
C THR A 7 -1.04 -64.97 -18.32
N GLY A 8 -0.70 -63.86 -17.65
CA GLY A 8 -0.53 -63.81 -16.20
C GLY A 8 -1.83 -63.87 -15.37
N THR A 9 -1.69 -64.06 -14.06
CA THR A 9 -2.79 -64.10 -13.08
C THR A 9 -3.53 -62.76 -12.98
N ARG A 10 -4.73 -62.75 -12.36
CA ARG A 10 -5.58 -61.53 -12.25
C ARG A 10 -4.81 -60.30 -11.73
N ARG A 11 -3.99 -60.43 -10.68
CA ARG A 11 -3.17 -59.32 -10.14
C ARG A 11 -2.22 -58.72 -11.17
N GLY A 12 -1.54 -59.54 -11.98
CA GLY A 12 -0.63 -59.06 -13.02
C GLY A 12 -1.34 -58.21 -14.07
N ARG A 13 -2.56 -58.60 -14.48
CA ARG A 13 -3.36 -57.84 -15.46
C ARG A 13 -3.75 -56.46 -14.96
N TYR A 14 -4.16 -56.32 -13.68
CA TYR A 14 -4.46 -55.01 -13.10
C TYR A 14 -3.21 -54.11 -13.05
N LEU A 15 -2.05 -54.66 -12.68
CA LEU A 15 -0.79 -53.90 -12.64
C LEU A 15 -0.37 -53.43 -14.04
N SER A 16 -0.49 -54.27 -15.07
CA SER A 16 -0.23 -53.87 -16.46
C SER A 16 -1.20 -52.80 -16.97
N ILE A 17 -2.48 -52.83 -16.57
CA ILE A 17 -3.47 -51.80 -16.93
C ILE A 17 -3.14 -50.47 -16.24
N ALA A 18 -2.76 -50.49 -14.96
CA ALA A 18 -2.33 -49.29 -14.23
C ALA A 18 -1.11 -48.64 -14.89
N ILE A 19 -0.06 -49.42 -15.18
CA ILE A 19 1.15 -48.92 -15.86
C ILE A 19 0.83 -48.35 -17.24
N LEU A 20 -0.04 -49.02 -18.02
CA LEU A 20 -0.49 -48.50 -19.32
C LEU A 20 -1.23 -47.17 -19.20
N LEU A 21 -2.10 -47.00 -18.19
CA LEU A 21 -2.80 -45.73 -17.95
C LEU A 21 -1.82 -44.61 -17.55
N THR A 22 -0.87 -44.88 -16.65
CA THR A 22 0.14 -43.89 -16.25
C THR A 22 1.00 -43.45 -17.46
N VAL A 23 1.44 -44.40 -18.30
CA VAL A 23 2.18 -44.08 -19.52
C VAL A 23 1.32 -43.31 -20.52
N PHE A 24 0.03 -43.62 -20.65
CA PHE A 24 -0.89 -42.90 -21.55
C PHE A 24 -1.09 -41.44 -21.13
N VAL A 25 -1.24 -41.18 -19.82
CA VAL A 25 -1.35 -39.82 -19.27
C VAL A 25 -0.05 -39.03 -19.47
N ILE A 26 1.11 -39.63 -19.20
CA ILE A 26 2.41 -38.96 -19.39
C ILE A 26 2.67 -38.67 -20.88
N TRP A 27 2.29 -39.58 -21.79
CA TRP A 27 2.60 -39.45 -23.21
C TRP A 27 1.68 -38.46 -23.95
N PHE A 28 0.39 -38.36 -23.58
CA PHE A 28 -0.54 -37.39 -24.17
C PHE A 28 -0.63 -36.06 -23.42
N GLY A 29 -0.27 -36.00 -22.13
CA GLY A 29 -0.35 -34.78 -21.32
C GLY A 29 0.65 -33.67 -21.67
N TYR A 30 1.65 -33.96 -22.53
CA TYR A 30 2.75 -33.05 -22.85
C TYR A 30 2.80 -32.58 -24.32
N GLN A 31 1.73 -32.77 -25.10
CA GLN A 31 1.68 -32.33 -26.51
C GLN A 31 0.51 -31.38 -26.83
N THR A 32 0.54 -30.18 -26.25
CA THR A 32 -0.14 -28.99 -26.79
C THR A 32 0.85 -27.83 -26.82
N PRO A 33 1.22 -27.29 -28.00
CA PRO A 33 2.06 -26.09 -28.06
C PRO A 33 1.28 -24.87 -27.53
N LEU A 34 1.92 -24.08 -26.68
CA LEU A 34 1.37 -22.81 -26.18
C LEU A 34 1.36 -21.76 -27.29
N SER A 35 0.36 -21.80 -28.16
CA SER A 35 -0.02 -20.64 -28.97
C SER A 35 -0.59 -19.56 -28.06
N THR A 36 -0.04 -18.35 -28.12
CA THR A 36 -0.49 -17.20 -27.34
C THR A 36 -1.85 -16.72 -27.83
N VAL A 37 -2.92 -17.27 -27.24
CA VAL A 37 -4.28 -16.76 -27.42
C VAL A 37 -4.39 -15.41 -26.72
N ARG A 38 -4.01 -14.36 -27.45
CA ARG A 38 -4.38 -12.98 -27.11
C ARG A 38 -5.91 -12.93 -27.08
N GLN A 39 -6.49 -12.85 -25.88
CA GLN A 39 -7.94 -12.68 -25.74
C GLN A 39 -8.37 -11.41 -26.49
N ALA A 40 -9.53 -11.45 -27.13
CA ALA A 40 -10.12 -10.25 -27.69
C ALA A 40 -10.50 -9.29 -26.53
N PRO A 41 -10.37 -7.96 -26.71
CA PRO A 41 -10.72 -7.00 -25.66
C PRO A 41 -12.18 -7.19 -25.21
N PHE A 42 -12.43 -6.95 -23.92
CA PHE A 42 -13.73 -7.20 -23.32
C PHE A 42 -14.74 -6.12 -23.75
N ASP A 43 -15.67 -6.49 -24.63
CA ASP A 43 -16.68 -5.57 -25.13
C ASP A 43 -17.71 -5.23 -24.03
N LEU A 44 -17.48 -4.08 -23.36
CA LEU A 44 -18.31 -3.46 -22.31
C LEU A 44 -19.77 -3.15 -22.73
N HIS A 45 -20.19 -3.57 -23.93
CA HIS A 45 -21.54 -3.41 -24.48
C HIS A 45 -22.18 -4.72 -24.97
N LYS A 46 -21.51 -5.89 -24.89
CA LYS A 46 -22.08 -7.19 -25.33
C LYS A 46 -22.43 -8.14 -24.18
N ASN A 47 -23.74 -8.38 -24.04
CA ASN A 47 -24.29 -9.45 -23.21
C ASN A 47 -24.23 -10.81 -23.97
N PRO A 48 -23.50 -11.83 -23.48
CA PRO A 48 -23.13 -13.01 -24.28
C PRO A 48 -24.29 -14.01 -24.45
N SER A 49 -25.04 -13.88 -25.55
CA SER A 49 -26.08 -14.84 -25.95
C SER A 49 -25.92 -15.27 -27.42
N GLY A 50 -25.10 -16.31 -27.65
CA GLY A 50 -24.91 -16.88 -28.99
C GLY A 50 -23.72 -17.84 -29.09
N ALA A 51 -23.92 -19.12 -28.75
CA ALA A 51 -22.88 -20.14 -28.86
C ALA A 51 -22.90 -20.86 -30.23
N PRO A 52 -21.77 -20.98 -30.95
CA PRO A 52 -21.64 -21.84 -32.12
C PRO A 52 -21.29 -23.29 -31.72
N THR A 53 -21.90 -24.28 -32.39
CA THR A 53 -21.65 -25.71 -32.15
C THR A 53 -20.34 -26.21 -32.80
N PRO A 54 -19.59 -27.13 -32.16
CA PRO A 54 -18.33 -27.66 -32.69
C PRO A 54 -18.52 -28.66 -33.84
N ALA A 55 -17.59 -28.66 -34.78
CA ALA A 55 -17.53 -29.60 -35.90
C ALA A 55 -16.60 -30.81 -35.62
N LYS A 56 -16.80 -31.91 -36.37
CA LYS A 56 -15.98 -33.14 -36.27
C LYS A 56 -14.58 -32.96 -36.90
N PRO A 57 -13.54 -33.64 -36.39
CA PRO A 57 -12.25 -33.76 -37.06
C PRO A 57 -12.30 -34.78 -38.23
N PRO A 58 -11.50 -34.59 -39.30
CA PRO A 58 -11.20 -35.59 -40.32
C PRO A 58 -9.99 -36.47 -39.94
N HIS A 59 -9.64 -37.43 -40.81
CA HIS A 59 -8.61 -38.45 -40.60
C HIS A 59 -7.18 -38.02 -40.98
N ASP A 60 -6.20 -38.76 -40.43
CA ASP A 60 -4.81 -38.79 -40.89
C ASP A 60 -4.65 -39.23 -42.36
N ASP A 61 -3.55 -38.83 -43.00
CA ASP A 61 -2.94 -39.57 -44.12
C ASP A 61 -1.40 -39.48 -44.05
N HIS A 62 -0.70 -40.45 -44.64
CA HIS A 62 0.75 -40.66 -44.46
C HIS A 62 1.63 -39.89 -45.47
N THR A 63 2.87 -39.54 -45.09
CA THR A 63 4.10 -39.80 -45.89
C THR A 63 5.40 -39.57 -45.09
N SER A 64 6.57 -39.85 -45.68
CA SER A 64 7.83 -40.11 -44.96
C SER A 64 9.14 -39.68 -45.67
N SER A 65 10.10 -39.13 -44.92
CA SER A 65 11.57 -39.18 -45.16
C SER A 65 12.30 -38.64 -43.91
N GLN A 66 13.20 -39.34 -43.20
CA GLN A 66 14.53 -39.89 -43.52
C GLN A 66 15.70 -38.88 -43.55
N HIS A 67 16.86 -39.35 -43.05
CA HIS A 67 18.20 -38.72 -42.96
C HIS A 67 18.42 -37.64 -41.86
N ASP A 68 19.61 -37.50 -41.25
CA ASP A 68 20.65 -38.50 -40.86
C ASP A 68 21.71 -37.87 -39.92
N HIS A 69 22.48 -38.71 -39.18
CA HIS A 69 23.80 -38.39 -38.55
C HIS A 69 23.83 -37.32 -37.41
N SER A 70 24.82 -37.22 -36.47
CA SER A 70 25.88 -38.11 -35.95
C SER A 70 26.61 -37.46 -34.72
N ALA A 71 27.43 -38.23 -33.96
CA ALA A 71 28.40 -37.81 -32.91
C ALA A 71 27.80 -37.29 -31.56
N GLN A 72 28.25 -37.68 -30.34
CA GLN A 72 29.58 -37.73 -29.66
C GLN A 72 30.07 -36.33 -29.21
N GLU A 73 30.60 -36.06 -28.01
CA GLU A 73 31.08 -36.83 -26.81
C GLU A 73 30.44 -36.23 -25.50
N ALA A 74 30.29 -36.90 -24.34
CA ALA A 74 31.25 -37.43 -23.34
C ALA A 74 32.20 -36.37 -22.73
N ASP A 75 32.53 -36.32 -21.42
CA ASP A 75 31.90 -36.78 -20.15
C ASP A 75 32.27 -35.68 -19.08
N GLU A 76 32.49 -35.79 -17.76
CA GLU A 76 32.64 -36.81 -16.70
C GLU A 76 32.53 -36.09 -15.31
N VAL A 77 32.18 -36.77 -14.19
CA VAL A 77 32.68 -36.56 -12.79
C VAL A 77 31.90 -37.42 -11.77
N GLU A 78 32.60 -38.08 -10.84
CA GLU A 78 32.04 -39.06 -9.88
C GLU A 78 31.65 -38.51 -8.48
N ASP A 79 30.59 -39.16 -7.94
CA ASP A 79 30.41 -39.73 -6.58
C ASP A 79 31.53 -39.55 -5.51
N ASN A 80 31.13 -39.23 -4.27
CA ASN A 80 31.46 -40.04 -3.09
C ASN A 80 30.56 -39.76 -1.84
N ARG A 81 29.62 -40.68 -1.58
CA ARG A 81 29.33 -41.38 -0.30
C ARG A 81 29.59 -40.67 1.06
N TYR A 82 28.63 -40.76 1.99
CA TYR A 82 28.58 -41.78 3.07
C TYR A 82 27.19 -41.82 3.76
N PRO A 83 26.79 -42.89 4.51
CA PRO A 83 25.36 -43.26 4.68
C PRO A 83 24.90 -43.38 6.18
N PRO A 84 23.99 -44.28 6.67
CA PRO A 84 22.81 -43.81 7.43
C PRO A 84 22.48 -44.59 8.74
N THR A 85 21.24 -44.39 9.25
CA THR A 85 20.46 -45.23 10.21
C THR A 85 20.86 -45.32 11.69
N SER A 86 19.85 -45.14 12.55
CA SER A 86 19.46 -46.12 13.58
C SER A 86 17.95 -45.99 13.90
N THR A 87 17.33 -47.04 14.47
CA THR A 87 15.92 -47.09 14.88
C THR A 87 15.79 -47.63 16.31
N SER A 88 14.63 -47.40 16.94
CA SER A 88 14.17 -48.16 18.10
C SER A 88 12.65 -48.08 18.26
N ASP A 89 11.98 -49.17 17.92
CA ASP A 89 10.71 -49.65 18.49
C ASP A 89 10.98 -50.17 19.95
N ASP A 90 10.10 -50.73 20.78
CA ASP A 90 8.68 -51.16 20.75
C ASP A 90 7.79 -50.18 21.59
N ASP A 91 6.58 -50.40 22.14
CA ASP A 91 5.63 -51.53 22.34
C ASP A 91 4.17 -50.95 22.56
N ASP A 92 3.13 -51.77 22.70
CA ASP A 92 1.69 -51.41 22.83
C ASP A 92 1.15 -51.18 24.28
N ASP A 93 -0.05 -50.58 24.48
CA ASP A 93 -1.35 -51.27 24.82
C ASP A 93 -2.53 -50.31 25.18
N GLU A 94 -3.77 -50.84 25.34
CA GLU A 94 -5.07 -50.12 25.32
C GLU A 94 -5.68 -49.61 26.66
N SER A 95 -6.65 -48.69 26.52
CA SER A 95 -8.01 -48.67 27.14
C SER A 95 -8.38 -47.68 28.28
N ASN A 96 -9.64 -47.18 28.22
CA ASN A 96 -10.52 -46.55 29.24
C ASN A 96 -9.97 -45.42 30.17
N GLY A 97 -10.71 -44.40 30.59
CA GLY A 97 -12.16 -44.10 30.58
C GLY A 97 -12.53 -43.28 31.85
N SER A 98 -13.72 -42.66 31.92
CA SER A 98 -14.21 -41.74 33.00
C SER A 98 -13.41 -40.43 33.19
N GLU A 99 -14.00 -39.23 33.16
CA GLU A 99 -14.99 -38.60 34.07
C GLU A 99 -14.48 -38.31 35.49
N THR A 100 -14.19 -37.04 35.80
CA THR A 100 -14.80 -36.23 36.89
C THR A 100 -14.24 -34.79 36.91
N GLU A 101 -15.03 -33.82 37.41
CA GLU A 101 -14.63 -32.41 37.53
C GLU A 101 -14.07 -32.06 38.94
N PRO A 102 -13.98 -30.80 39.45
CA PRO A 102 -12.83 -30.40 40.29
C PRO A 102 -13.20 -30.24 41.77
N VAL A 103 -12.19 -29.95 42.60
CA VAL A 103 -12.38 -29.55 44.01
C VAL A 103 -11.47 -28.35 44.34
N GLU A 104 -12.08 -27.26 44.79
CA GLU A 104 -11.37 -26.14 45.42
C GLU A 104 -10.88 -26.49 46.83
N SER A 105 -9.77 -25.91 47.28
CA SER A 105 -9.55 -25.74 48.74
C SER A 105 -8.65 -24.54 49.05
N THR A 106 -9.23 -23.52 49.69
CA THR A 106 -8.54 -22.34 50.26
C THR A 106 -8.13 -22.57 51.73
N SER A 107 -6.93 -22.13 52.15
CA SER A 107 -6.58 -21.69 53.53
C SER A 107 -5.06 -21.44 53.61
N THR A 108 -4.51 -20.23 53.68
CA THR A 108 -4.40 -19.25 54.81
C THR A 108 -3.54 -19.68 56.02
N THR A 109 -2.50 -18.86 56.30
CA THR A 109 -1.73 -18.67 57.58
C THR A 109 -0.93 -19.89 58.13
N GLU A 110 0.13 -19.75 58.94
CA GLU A 110 0.56 -18.64 59.84
C GLU A 110 2.12 -18.52 59.98
N THR A 111 2.62 -17.61 60.83
CA THR A 111 4.04 -17.20 61.00
C THR A 111 4.84 -17.96 62.09
N THR A 112 6.18 -17.81 62.14
CA THR A 112 7.00 -17.32 63.31
C THR A 112 8.53 -17.39 63.03
N GLU A 113 9.32 -16.53 63.68
CA GLU A 113 10.79 -16.37 63.58
C GLU A 113 11.64 -17.42 64.35
N VAL A 114 12.94 -17.54 64.00
CA VAL A 114 14.07 -17.60 64.96
C VAL A 114 15.30 -16.87 64.36
N ALA A 115 16.06 -16.11 65.16
CA ALA A 115 17.25 -15.34 64.73
C ALA A 115 18.56 -15.84 65.40
N LYS A 116 19.76 -15.35 64.94
CA LYS A 116 20.67 -14.45 65.71
C LYS A 116 22.09 -14.23 65.09
N ALA A 117 22.59 -12.98 65.18
CA ALA A 117 24.00 -12.54 65.42
C ALA A 117 25.15 -12.84 64.40
N THR A 118 26.27 -12.08 64.30
CA THR A 118 26.73 -10.65 64.42
C THR A 118 28.23 -10.64 63.95
N GLU A 119 29.09 -9.61 63.84
CA GLU A 119 29.18 -8.14 64.09
C GLU A 119 29.64 -7.42 62.78
N THR A 120 29.57 -6.12 62.44
CA THR A 120 29.27 -4.79 63.06
C THR A 120 30.44 -3.89 63.54
N THR A 121 31.08 -3.13 62.63
CA THR A 121 31.78 -1.81 62.81
C THR A 121 31.65 -0.98 61.51
N GLU A 122 31.14 0.26 61.42
CA GLU A 122 31.45 1.55 62.11
C GLU A 122 32.79 2.19 61.71
N ALA A 123 32.95 3.51 61.51
CA ALA A 123 32.06 4.71 61.41
C ALA A 123 32.85 5.84 60.65
N THR A 124 32.45 7.12 60.46
CA THR A 124 31.43 8.05 61.01
C THR A 124 30.84 8.98 59.93
N GLU A 125 29.99 9.94 60.34
CA GLU A 125 29.53 11.12 59.58
C GLU A 125 30.51 12.32 59.73
N ASP A 126 30.27 13.41 58.97
CA ASP A 126 30.17 14.78 59.53
C ASP A 126 29.54 15.76 58.51
N THR A 127 28.84 16.81 59.00
CA THR A 127 28.17 17.87 58.20
C THR A 127 28.52 19.26 58.72
N GLU A 128 28.70 20.26 57.84
CA GLU A 128 28.08 21.60 58.03
C GLU A 128 28.19 22.53 56.79
N THR A 129 27.55 23.71 56.90
CA THR A 129 27.19 24.65 55.82
C THR A 129 28.03 25.93 55.77
N ALA A 130 28.11 26.59 54.60
CA ALA A 130 28.32 28.04 54.51
C ALA A 130 27.73 28.63 53.20
N GLU A 131 27.01 29.76 53.30
CA GLU A 131 26.64 30.63 52.17
C GLU A 131 27.73 31.70 51.93
N ALA A 132 27.76 32.33 50.74
CA ALA A 132 27.41 33.76 50.58
C ALA A 132 27.97 34.44 49.31
N THR A 133 27.10 35.19 48.62
CA THR A 133 27.34 36.45 47.86
C THR A 133 28.32 36.50 46.67
N GLY A 134 27.86 37.10 45.55
CA GLY A 134 28.75 37.56 44.47
C GLY A 134 28.06 37.83 43.13
N ALA A 135 27.33 38.95 43.00
CA ALA A 135 26.70 39.38 41.74
C ALA A 135 27.03 40.85 41.40
N THR A 136 27.38 41.15 40.15
CA THR A 136 27.28 42.47 39.49
C THR A 136 27.45 42.33 37.97
N GLU A 137 26.99 43.33 37.21
CA GLU A 137 26.72 43.27 35.76
C GLU A 137 27.86 43.80 34.86
N ALA A 138 27.76 43.43 33.57
CA ALA A 138 28.02 44.19 32.33
C ALA A 138 29.15 45.26 32.24
N THR A 139 29.87 45.27 31.10
CA THR A 139 29.73 46.32 30.05
C THR A 139 30.46 45.96 28.73
N GLU A 140 30.18 46.72 27.67
CA GLU A 140 30.58 46.49 26.28
C GLU A 140 32.01 46.96 25.93
N ALA A 141 32.56 46.45 24.82
CA ALA A 141 33.48 47.20 23.94
C ALA A 141 33.46 46.64 22.50
N MET A 142 33.70 47.50 21.51
CA MET A 142 33.56 47.22 20.06
C MET A 142 34.67 47.93 19.27
N GLU A 143 35.36 47.19 18.38
CA GLU A 143 36.10 47.66 17.19
C GLU A 143 36.47 46.38 16.40
N THR A 144 36.17 46.12 15.12
CA THR A 144 36.15 46.87 13.84
C THR A 144 37.52 47.31 13.32
N THR A 145 37.98 46.68 12.24
CA THR A 145 38.75 47.34 11.17
C THR A 145 38.66 46.54 9.87
N GLU A 146 38.59 47.22 8.72
CA GLU A 146 38.40 46.60 7.39
C GLU A 146 39.68 46.64 6.54
N ALA A 147 39.74 45.74 5.54
CA ALA A 147 40.43 45.92 4.24
C ALA A 147 41.98 46.07 4.30
N THR A 148 42.74 46.08 3.18
CA THR A 148 42.42 46.09 1.74
C THR A 148 43.20 45.03 0.95
N GLU A 149 42.77 44.81 -0.31
CA GLU A 149 43.48 44.05 -1.33
C GLU A 149 44.90 44.57 -1.63
N ALA A 150 45.78 43.69 -2.13
CA ALA A 150 46.72 44.00 -3.22
C ALA A 150 47.22 42.71 -3.88
N THR A 151 47.16 42.66 -5.22
CA THR A 151 47.71 41.58 -6.05
C THR A 151 49.17 41.81 -6.40
N GLU A 152 49.98 40.76 -6.51
CA GLU A 152 50.79 40.54 -7.71
C GLU A 152 51.24 39.07 -7.82
N ALA A 153 51.53 38.62 -9.05
CA ALA A 153 51.92 37.24 -9.37
C ALA A 153 53.41 37.13 -9.70
N THR A 154 53.98 35.93 -9.60
CA THR A 154 55.26 35.59 -10.24
C THR A 154 55.27 34.12 -10.65
N GLU A 155 56.01 33.81 -11.72
CA GLU A 155 55.89 32.54 -12.45
C GLU A 155 56.58 31.34 -11.79
N ALA A 156 56.20 30.16 -12.28
CA ALA A 156 56.64 28.86 -11.81
C ALA A 156 58.15 28.61 -11.94
N THR A 157 58.63 27.62 -11.20
CA THR A 157 59.78 26.81 -11.60
C THR A 157 59.47 25.35 -11.27
N GLU A 158 59.54 24.47 -12.26
CA GLU A 158 59.26 23.05 -12.07
C GLU A 158 60.31 22.39 -11.15
N THR A 159 59.88 21.44 -10.33
CA THR A 159 60.79 20.44 -9.75
C THR A 159 60.03 19.12 -9.64
N ALA A 160 60.43 18.14 -10.45
CA ALA A 160 59.79 16.83 -10.45
C ALA A 160 60.00 16.15 -9.08
N THR A 161 58.91 15.72 -8.46
CA THR A 161 58.91 14.91 -7.23
C THR A 161 58.40 13.52 -7.58
N GLU A 162 58.95 12.49 -6.94
CA GLU A 162 58.72 11.09 -7.28
C GLU A 162 57.27 10.65 -7.06
N ALA A 163 56.83 9.65 -7.83
CA ALA A 163 55.48 9.09 -7.70
C ALA A 163 55.33 8.37 -6.34
N ALA A 164 54.57 8.98 -5.43
CA ALA A 164 54.17 8.35 -4.18
C ALA A 164 53.24 7.16 -4.47
N ASP A 165 53.53 6.01 -3.85
CA ASP A 165 52.74 4.78 -3.98
C ASP A 165 51.31 5.01 -3.44
N SER A 166 50.33 5.04 -4.36
CA SER A 166 48.94 5.30 -4.01
C SER A 166 48.31 4.03 -3.43
N THR A 167 48.44 3.84 -2.12
CA THR A 167 47.55 2.94 -1.38
C THR A 167 46.10 3.30 -1.72
N PRO A 168 45.29 2.36 -2.24
CA PRO A 168 43.90 2.65 -2.55
C PRO A 168 43.18 3.08 -1.28
N GLU A 169 42.39 4.14 -1.35
CA GLU A 169 41.55 4.53 -0.21
C GLU A 169 40.62 3.38 0.16
N PRO A 170 40.37 3.16 1.46
CA PRO A 170 39.50 2.07 1.90
C PRO A 170 38.10 2.27 1.32
N THR A 171 37.69 1.39 0.42
CA THR A 171 36.38 1.45 -0.23
C THR A 171 35.28 1.47 0.83
N LEU A 172 34.57 2.59 0.92
CA LEU A 172 33.68 2.90 2.01
C LEU A 172 32.51 1.90 2.08
N GLN A 173 32.60 0.98 3.04
CA GLN A 173 31.71 -0.18 3.10
C GLN A 173 30.40 0.19 3.82
N CYS A 174 29.45 0.69 3.04
CA CYS A 174 28.08 0.92 3.50
C CYS A 174 27.47 -0.37 4.09
N ALA A 175 27.11 -0.33 5.38
CA ALA A 175 26.36 -1.40 6.01
C ALA A 175 24.94 -1.49 5.43
N ASP A 176 24.35 -2.69 5.44
CA ASP A 176 22.91 -2.85 5.27
C ASP A 176 22.15 -2.25 6.46
N PHE A 177 20.89 -1.88 6.22
CA PHE A 177 20.09 -1.15 7.22
C PHE A 177 19.69 -2.03 8.42
N GLU A 178 19.53 -3.34 8.25
CA GLU A 178 19.35 -4.24 9.39
C GLU A 178 20.56 -4.22 10.32
N THR A 179 21.78 -4.32 9.76
CA THR A 179 23.04 -4.22 10.52
C THR A 179 23.15 -2.88 11.23
N LEU A 180 22.77 -1.78 10.57
CA LEU A 180 22.74 -0.44 11.17
C LEU A 180 21.77 -0.38 12.37
N GLN A 181 20.56 -0.94 12.25
CA GLN A 181 19.62 -1.03 13.38
C GLN A 181 20.12 -1.93 14.52
N ARG A 182 20.72 -3.08 14.19
CA ARG A 182 21.29 -4.02 15.17
C ARG A 182 22.43 -3.37 15.97
N GLN A 183 23.17 -2.45 15.37
CA GLN A 183 24.26 -1.71 16.02
C GLN A 183 23.79 -0.60 16.97
N ARG A 184 22.56 -0.07 16.80
CA ARG A 184 22.04 1.11 17.53
C ARG A 184 23.07 2.27 17.61
N PRO A 185 23.52 2.81 16.47
CA PRO A 185 24.50 3.90 16.40
C PRO A 185 24.07 5.13 17.20
N GLY A 186 25.05 5.72 17.91
CA GLY A 186 24.88 6.91 18.74
C GLY A 186 25.38 8.21 18.10
N PRO A 187 25.16 9.36 18.76
CA PRO A 187 24.51 9.49 20.06
C PRO A 187 23.00 9.19 19.99
N PRO A 188 22.40 8.62 21.04
CA PRO A 188 20.94 8.47 21.14
C PRO A 188 20.24 9.84 21.20
N SER A 189 18.91 9.87 21.11
CA SER A 189 18.11 11.04 21.51
C SER A 189 18.26 11.32 23.01
N GLU A 190 18.06 12.58 23.40
CA GLU A 190 18.18 13.04 24.80
C GLU A 190 16.92 12.76 25.65
N GLY A 191 15.94 12.04 25.11
CA GLY A 191 14.70 11.65 25.78
C GLY A 191 14.72 10.23 26.35
N LYS A 192 13.68 9.87 27.12
CA LYS A 192 13.59 8.61 27.88
C LYS A 192 13.64 7.34 27.03
N ARG A 193 13.48 7.45 25.71
CA ARG A 193 13.50 6.30 24.80
C ARG A 193 14.86 6.07 24.14
N GLU A 194 15.80 7.00 24.30
CA GLU A 194 17.21 6.90 23.87
C GLU A 194 17.38 6.37 22.43
N PHE A 195 16.58 6.88 21.49
CA PHE A 195 16.51 6.35 20.13
C PHE A 195 17.83 6.55 19.36
N PRO A 196 18.37 5.51 18.71
CA PRO A 196 19.60 5.60 17.92
C PRO A 196 19.39 6.38 16.62
N PHE A 197 20.49 6.87 16.02
CA PHE A 197 20.48 7.54 14.72
C PHE A 197 20.71 6.52 13.59
N VAL A 198 19.64 5.87 13.12
CA VAL A 198 19.73 4.76 12.15
C VAL A 198 19.62 5.19 10.68
N ARG A 199 19.81 6.48 10.38
CA ARG A 199 20.02 6.93 8.99
C ARG A 199 21.41 6.47 8.48
N PRO A 200 21.53 6.00 7.22
CA PRO A 200 22.82 5.80 6.59
C PRO A 200 23.65 7.11 6.54
N PRO A 201 25.00 7.01 6.59
CA PRO A 201 25.89 8.09 6.19
C PRO A 201 25.53 8.61 4.78
N LEU A 202 25.78 9.90 4.51
CA LEU A 202 25.30 10.60 3.31
C LEU A 202 25.72 9.91 2.02
N GLU A 203 26.98 9.49 1.96
CA GLU A 203 27.63 8.66 0.95
C GLU A 203 26.94 7.31 0.63
N CYS A 204 26.09 6.81 1.54
CA CYS A 204 25.44 5.51 1.45
C CYS A 204 23.93 5.58 1.13
N ARG A 205 23.35 6.80 1.22
CA ARG A 205 21.93 7.07 0.93
C ARG A 205 21.64 6.87 -0.55
N LYS A 206 20.52 6.24 -0.89
CA LYS A 206 20.21 5.88 -2.30
C LYS A 206 19.75 7.06 -3.15
N PHE A 207 19.08 8.03 -2.54
CA PHE A 207 18.58 9.23 -3.19
C PHE A 207 18.68 10.43 -2.23
N PRO A 208 19.85 11.12 -2.15
CA PRO A 208 20.00 12.29 -1.30
C PRO A 208 19.22 13.48 -1.90
N LEU A 209 18.19 13.95 -1.19
CA LEU A 209 17.31 15.04 -1.63
C LEU A 209 17.55 16.30 -0.76
N PRO A 210 18.16 17.39 -1.27
CA PRO A 210 18.50 18.57 -0.46
C PRO A 210 17.29 19.20 0.26
N ALA A 211 16.15 19.32 -0.42
CA ALA A 211 14.92 19.87 0.15
C ALA A 211 14.37 19.05 1.34
N LEU A 212 14.72 17.76 1.44
CA LEU A 212 14.37 16.90 2.57
C LEU A 212 15.30 17.13 3.76
N GLU A 213 16.62 17.27 3.54
CA GLU A 213 17.54 17.63 4.61
C GLU A 213 17.24 19.04 5.16
N GLU A 214 16.86 19.99 4.30
CA GLU A 214 16.35 21.32 4.69
C GLU A 214 15.03 21.23 5.48
N MET A 215 14.10 20.35 5.08
CA MET A 215 12.89 20.07 5.86
C MET A 215 13.24 19.53 7.25
N LEU A 216 14.15 18.56 7.35
CA LEU A 216 14.59 18.00 8.64
C LEU A 216 15.20 19.08 9.54
N GLU A 217 16.11 19.92 9.03
CA GLU A 217 16.73 21.02 9.79
C GLU A 217 15.77 22.18 10.12
N ARG A 218 14.62 22.30 9.45
CA ARG A 218 13.51 23.16 9.91
C ARG A 218 12.69 22.49 11.01
N MET A 219 12.27 21.24 10.81
CA MET A 219 11.47 20.50 11.77
C MET A 219 12.19 20.28 13.11
N LYS A 220 13.52 20.18 13.10
CA LYS A 220 14.41 20.16 14.29
C LYS A 220 14.29 21.38 15.20
N LYS A 221 13.74 22.49 14.70
CA LYS A 221 13.50 23.75 15.44
C LYS A 221 12.04 23.89 15.90
N VAL A 222 11.18 22.96 15.48
CA VAL A 222 9.71 22.95 15.71
C VAL A 222 9.32 21.80 16.64
N ILE A 223 9.86 20.61 16.41
CA ILE A 223 9.65 19.43 17.23
C ILE A 223 10.54 19.54 18.46
N ARG A 224 9.93 19.87 19.60
CA ARG A 224 10.65 20.09 20.86
C ARG A 224 11.08 18.79 21.53
N ASP A 225 10.32 17.72 21.35
CA ASP A 225 10.63 16.42 21.94
C ASP A 225 11.75 15.70 21.17
N PRO A 226 12.86 15.31 21.83
CA PRO A 226 14.03 14.76 21.16
C PRO A 226 13.82 13.32 20.66
N ASP A 227 12.93 12.53 21.28
CA ASP A 227 12.60 11.17 20.81
C ASP A 227 11.69 11.26 19.57
N LEU A 228 10.71 12.17 19.59
CA LEU A 228 9.83 12.43 18.46
C LEU A 228 10.60 12.97 17.26
N PHE A 229 11.52 13.93 17.47
CA PHE A 229 12.38 14.41 16.40
C PHE A 229 13.26 13.28 15.85
N ARG A 230 13.91 12.47 16.70
CA ARG A 230 14.76 11.36 16.24
C ARG A 230 13.95 10.29 15.48
N LEU A 231 12.75 9.96 15.93
CA LEU A 231 11.87 9.02 15.21
C LEU A 231 11.48 9.58 13.84
N PHE A 232 11.11 10.85 13.76
CA PHE A 232 10.81 11.52 12.48
C PHE A 232 12.04 11.57 11.56
N GLU A 233 13.20 11.95 12.08
CA GLU A 233 14.48 12.03 11.38
C GLU A 233 14.93 10.67 10.82
N ASN A 234 14.74 9.57 11.54
CA ASN A 234 15.03 8.22 11.06
C ASN A 234 13.99 7.71 10.05
N SER A 235 12.70 8.03 10.26
CA SER A 235 11.57 7.39 9.55
C SER A 235 11.22 8.09 8.24
N TYR A 236 11.06 9.42 8.24
CA TYR A 236 10.61 10.16 7.05
C TYR A 236 11.54 10.00 5.84
N PRO A 237 12.89 10.09 5.94
CA PRO A 237 13.76 9.88 4.79
C PRO A 237 14.01 8.40 4.44
N ASN A 238 13.43 7.43 5.17
CA ASN A 238 13.90 6.04 5.13
C ASN A 238 13.83 5.39 3.74
N THR A 239 12.81 5.71 2.93
CA THR A 239 12.70 5.23 1.53
C THR A 239 13.84 5.76 0.67
N LEU A 240 14.11 7.06 0.71
CA LEU A 240 15.14 7.69 -0.12
C LEU A 240 16.55 7.32 0.36
N ASP A 241 16.73 7.18 1.67
CA ASP A 241 17.97 6.72 2.27
C ASP A 241 18.30 5.26 1.90
N THR A 242 17.32 4.35 1.83
CA THR A 242 17.59 2.90 1.82
C THR A 242 16.95 2.07 0.69
N MET A 243 15.80 2.49 0.14
CA MET A 243 14.91 1.62 -0.66
C MET A 243 14.83 1.97 -2.14
N VAL A 244 15.30 3.14 -2.59
CA VAL A 244 15.47 3.47 -4.02
C VAL A 244 16.62 2.60 -4.58
N LYS A 245 16.33 1.33 -4.81
CA LYS A 245 17.31 0.26 -5.06
C LYS A 245 17.98 0.40 -6.42
N TRP A 246 17.31 1.02 -7.40
CA TRP A 246 17.89 1.44 -8.67
C TRP A 246 17.12 2.62 -9.31
N ARG A 247 17.83 3.42 -10.12
CA ARG A 247 17.28 4.39 -11.07
C ARG A 247 18.04 4.30 -12.39
N GLY A 248 17.38 4.63 -13.50
CA GLY A 248 18.01 4.73 -14.81
C GLY A 248 16.98 5.00 -15.91
N PHE A 249 17.25 4.54 -17.13
CA PHE A 249 16.37 4.70 -18.28
C PHE A 249 16.05 3.36 -18.95
N ALA A 250 14.90 3.27 -19.61
CA ALA A 250 14.49 2.08 -20.35
C ALA A 250 15.33 1.90 -21.63
N LYS A 251 15.50 0.64 -22.06
CA LYS A 251 16.25 0.30 -23.26
C LYS A 251 15.33 -0.25 -24.35
N LYS A 252 15.41 0.33 -25.54
CA LYS A 252 14.68 -0.12 -26.73
C LYS A 252 15.62 -0.84 -27.68
N LYS A 253 15.24 -2.05 -28.06
CA LYS A 253 15.97 -2.82 -29.07
C LYS A 253 15.76 -2.23 -30.46
N ASN A 254 16.86 -1.95 -31.16
CA ASN A 254 16.85 -1.53 -32.56
C ASN A 254 16.47 -2.73 -33.44
N GLU A 255 15.35 -2.63 -34.14
CA GLU A 255 14.81 -3.72 -34.98
C GLU A 255 15.73 -4.09 -36.17
N THR A 256 16.66 -3.22 -36.56
CA THR A 256 17.55 -3.42 -37.71
C THR A 256 18.94 -3.93 -37.32
N SER A 257 19.55 -3.40 -36.25
CA SER A 257 20.87 -3.89 -35.79
C SER A 257 20.80 -4.96 -34.70
N GLY A 258 19.66 -5.05 -33.99
CA GLY A 258 19.51 -5.92 -32.82
C GLY A 258 20.20 -5.41 -31.56
N GLU A 259 20.81 -4.23 -31.60
CA GLU A 259 21.44 -3.57 -30.45
C GLU A 259 20.39 -2.92 -29.55
N GLU A 260 20.68 -2.81 -28.25
CA GLU A 260 19.83 -2.06 -27.31
C GLU A 260 20.32 -0.61 -27.22
N VAL A 261 19.39 0.32 -27.43
CA VAL A 261 19.63 1.76 -27.36
C VAL A 261 18.85 2.31 -26.16
N GLU A 262 19.53 3.10 -25.33
CA GLU A 262 18.93 3.77 -24.19
C GLU A 262 17.95 4.85 -24.65
N THR A 263 16.86 5.02 -23.92
CA THR A 263 15.80 6.00 -24.21
C THR A 263 15.77 7.11 -23.16
N ASP A 264 14.85 8.06 -23.30
CA ASP A 264 14.53 9.06 -22.29
C ASP A 264 13.36 8.64 -21.36
N GLU A 265 12.90 7.39 -21.43
CA GLU A 265 11.91 6.82 -20.49
C GLU A 265 12.61 6.51 -19.15
N GLU A 266 12.58 7.46 -18.22
CA GLU A 266 13.08 7.28 -16.83
C GLU A 266 12.44 6.06 -16.17
N LEU A 267 13.18 5.40 -15.28
CA LEU A 267 12.74 4.25 -14.51
C LEU A 267 13.25 4.32 -13.06
N THR A 268 12.37 4.04 -12.11
CA THR A 268 12.69 3.91 -10.68
C THR A 268 12.33 2.52 -10.20
N TYR A 269 13.20 1.89 -9.42
CA TYR A 269 12.92 0.63 -8.72
C TYR A 269 13.07 0.83 -7.20
N VAL A 270 11.93 0.91 -6.51
CA VAL A 270 11.81 1.01 -5.05
C VAL A 270 11.39 -0.34 -4.48
N ILE A 271 12.07 -0.80 -3.43
CA ILE A 271 11.73 -2.03 -2.69
C ILE A 271 11.01 -1.71 -1.37
N THR A 272 10.25 -2.66 -0.81
CA THR A 272 9.48 -2.42 0.43
C THR A 272 10.38 -2.13 1.66
N GLY A 273 11.61 -2.65 1.63
CA GLY A 273 12.57 -2.65 2.73
C GLY A 273 13.23 -4.02 2.84
N ASP A 274 12.94 -4.75 3.92
CA ASP A 274 13.46 -6.11 4.17
C ASP A 274 13.06 -7.17 3.13
N ILE A 275 12.02 -6.92 2.32
CA ILE A 275 11.71 -7.73 1.12
C ILE A 275 12.24 -7.02 -0.13
N ASP A 276 13.22 -7.64 -0.79
CA ASP A 276 13.95 -7.12 -1.96
C ASP A 276 13.16 -7.28 -3.28
N ALA A 277 11.92 -6.78 -3.29
CA ALA A 277 11.05 -6.70 -4.46
C ALA A 277 10.16 -5.45 -4.40
N MET A 278 9.65 -4.98 -5.56
CA MET A 278 8.70 -3.86 -5.63
C MET A 278 7.26 -4.38 -5.54
N TRP A 279 6.47 -3.90 -4.58
CA TRP A 279 5.00 -3.91 -4.65
C TRP A 279 4.52 -2.61 -5.28
N LEU A 280 3.46 -2.64 -6.11
CA LEU A 280 2.86 -1.42 -6.68
C LEU A 280 2.28 -0.52 -5.58
N ARG A 281 1.58 -1.10 -4.60
CA ARG A 281 1.05 -0.43 -3.41
C ARG A 281 2.15 0.22 -2.57
N ASP A 282 3.12 -0.56 -2.12
CA ASP A 282 4.18 -0.07 -1.22
C ASP A 282 5.00 1.03 -1.91
N SER A 283 5.49 0.79 -3.13
CA SER A 283 6.34 1.75 -3.84
C SER A 283 5.62 3.06 -4.19
N ALA A 284 4.32 3.01 -4.48
CA ALA A 284 3.48 4.21 -4.59
C ALA A 284 3.45 4.97 -3.26
N SER A 285 3.03 4.31 -2.16
CA SER A 285 2.88 4.92 -0.84
C SER A 285 4.20 5.50 -0.31
N GLN A 286 5.30 4.75 -0.46
CA GLN A 286 6.65 5.11 -0.07
C GLN A 286 7.18 6.38 -0.76
N VAL A 287 6.70 6.68 -1.97
CA VAL A 287 7.09 7.88 -2.73
C VAL A 287 6.06 9.01 -2.56
N TYR A 288 4.78 8.66 -2.36
CA TYR A 288 3.69 9.58 -2.05
C TYR A 288 3.97 10.39 -0.78
N SER A 289 4.65 9.82 0.22
CA SER A 289 5.06 10.53 1.43
C SER A 289 5.88 11.81 1.15
N TYR A 290 6.56 11.90 0.01
CA TYR A 290 7.34 13.08 -0.39
C TYR A 290 6.57 14.08 -1.26
N LEU A 291 5.25 13.89 -1.46
CA LEU A 291 4.40 14.82 -2.21
C LEU A 291 4.50 16.29 -1.72
N PRO A 292 4.65 16.62 -0.42
CA PRO A 292 4.88 18.00 0.01
C PRO A 292 6.14 18.65 -0.57
N LEU A 293 7.16 17.85 -0.93
CA LEU A 293 8.45 18.27 -1.48
C LEU A 293 8.55 18.14 -3.01
N LEU A 294 7.51 17.62 -3.68
CA LEU A 294 7.50 17.44 -5.13
C LEU A 294 7.32 18.79 -5.83
N GLU A 295 8.28 19.19 -6.66
CA GLU A 295 8.20 20.35 -7.54
C GLU A 295 8.48 19.93 -8.99
N ALA A 296 7.93 20.66 -9.95
CA ALA A 296 8.16 20.38 -11.37
C ALA A 296 9.63 20.62 -11.75
N SER A 297 10.29 19.62 -12.35
CA SER A 297 11.69 19.71 -12.78
C SER A 297 12.04 18.69 -13.87
N ASP A 298 12.84 19.13 -14.84
CA ASP A 298 13.42 18.28 -15.89
C ASP A 298 14.77 17.65 -15.48
N ASP A 299 15.27 17.95 -14.27
CA ASP A 299 16.53 17.39 -13.76
C ASP A 299 16.37 15.90 -13.42
N ALA A 300 17.27 15.07 -13.96
CA ALA A 300 17.27 13.62 -13.77
C ALA A 300 17.54 13.17 -12.32
N ASP A 301 18.10 14.04 -11.47
CA ASP A 301 18.27 13.81 -10.03
C ASP A 301 17.23 14.53 -9.16
N SER A 302 16.21 15.14 -9.77
CA SER A 302 15.07 15.71 -9.05
C SER A 302 14.10 14.64 -8.51
N LEU A 303 13.30 15.03 -7.51
CA LEU A 303 12.17 14.22 -7.05
C LEU A 303 11.14 14.00 -8.18
N ALA A 304 10.98 14.92 -9.13
CA ALA A 304 10.09 14.73 -10.29
C ALA A 304 10.54 13.56 -11.19
N SER A 305 11.85 13.43 -11.45
CA SER A 305 12.44 12.27 -12.14
C SER A 305 12.15 10.96 -11.40
N LEU A 306 12.30 10.94 -10.06
CA LEU A 306 11.98 9.76 -9.24
C LEU A 306 10.51 9.33 -9.40
N TRP A 307 9.58 10.28 -9.40
CA TRP A 307 8.14 10.05 -9.57
C TRP A 307 7.79 9.60 -11.00
N ARG A 308 8.27 10.28 -12.05
CA ARG A 308 8.08 9.86 -13.45
C ARG A 308 8.62 8.46 -13.69
N GLY A 309 9.83 8.18 -13.18
CA GLY A 309 10.45 6.87 -13.24
C GLY A 309 9.66 5.77 -12.52
N LEU A 310 8.97 6.09 -11.42
CA LEU A 310 8.08 5.15 -10.74
C LEU A 310 6.82 4.88 -11.57
N ILE A 311 6.19 5.93 -12.11
CA ILE A 311 4.96 5.83 -12.93
C ILE A 311 5.25 5.04 -14.24
N ASN A 312 6.42 5.23 -14.85
CA ASN A 312 6.87 4.43 -15.99
C ASN A 312 7.10 2.96 -15.61
N SER A 313 7.82 2.69 -14.51
CA SER A 313 8.00 1.32 -13.99
C SER A 313 6.65 0.62 -13.75
N HIS A 314 5.73 1.27 -13.01
CA HIS A 314 4.37 0.77 -12.80
C HIS A 314 3.64 0.51 -14.13
N SER A 315 3.75 1.42 -15.10
CA SER A 315 3.13 1.26 -16.42
C SER A 315 3.66 0.01 -17.15
N ARG A 316 4.98 -0.23 -17.12
CA ARG A 316 5.59 -1.45 -17.69
C ARG A 316 5.09 -2.70 -16.97
N TYR A 317 5.05 -2.68 -15.64
CA TYR A 317 4.65 -3.83 -14.82
C TYR A 317 3.17 -4.22 -14.99
N ILE A 318 2.26 -3.24 -15.04
CA ILE A 318 0.82 -3.48 -15.31
C ILE A 318 0.61 -4.05 -16.73
N ILE A 319 1.41 -3.64 -17.72
CA ILE A 319 1.37 -4.20 -19.07
C ILE A 319 1.97 -5.62 -19.14
N ILE A 320 2.94 -5.95 -18.28
CA ILE A 320 3.52 -7.31 -18.16
C ILE A 320 2.50 -8.28 -17.56
N SER A 321 1.86 -7.90 -16.45
CA SER A 321 0.74 -8.66 -15.88
C SER A 321 -0.12 -7.77 -14.97
N PRO A 322 -1.34 -7.37 -15.38
CA PRO A 322 -2.17 -6.45 -14.59
C PRO A 322 -2.81 -7.12 -13.36
N TYR A 323 -2.62 -8.42 -13.17
CA TYR A 323 -3.18 -9.19 -12.05
C TYR A 323 -2.18 -9.48 -10.91
N CYS A 324 -0.95 -8.97 -10.99
CA CYS A 324 0.09 -9.22 -9.97
C CYS A 324 0.43 -7.94 -9.21
N HIS A 325 0.60 -8.03 -7.89
CA HIS A 325 0.97 -6.88 -7.04
C HIS A 325 2.48 -6.58 -7.03
N SER A 326 3.37 -7.57 -7.25
CA SER A 326 4.82 -7.41 -7.05
C SER A 326 5.71 -7.89 -8.20
N PHE A 327 6.82 -7.18 -8.38
CA PHE A 327 7.66 -7.27 -9.56
C PHE A 327 9.16 -7.29 -9.24
N GLN A 328 9.90 -7.92 -10.14
CA GLN A 328 11.35 -8.06 -10.10
C GLN A 328 12.04 -6.78 -10.58
N PRO A 329 13.36 -6.60 -10.32
CA PRO A 329 14.12 -5.48 -10.85
C PRO A 329 14.00 -5.37 -12.37
N PRO A 330 13.90 -4.16 -12.95
CA PRO A 330 13.84 -4.00 -14.40
C PRO A 330 15.15 -4.54 -15.02
N PRO A 331 15.12 -5.25 -16.17
CA PRO A 331 16.31 -5.85 -16.78
C PRO A 331 17.45 -4.86 -17.02
N GLU A 332 17.12 -3.59 -17.28
CA GLU A 332 18.08 -2.51 -17.47
C GLU A 332 18.98 -2.25 -16.25
N SER A 333 18.56 -2.64 -15.05
CA SER A 333 19.30 -2.46 -13.79
C SER A 333 20.47 -3.42 -13.61
N GLY A 334 20.46 -4.57 -14.30
CA GLY A 334 21.42 -5.66 -14.06
C GLY A 334 21.31 -6.34 -12.69
N ILE A 335 20.36 -5.93 -11.83
CA ILE A 335 20.09 -6.58 -10.54
C ILE A 335 19.42 -7.94 -10.83
N LYS A 336 19.85 -8.99 -10.12
CA LYS A 336 19.29 -10.33 -10.30
C LYS A 336 17.90 -10.41 -9.66
N PRO A 337 16.92 -11.10 -10.30
CA PRO A 337 15.63 -11.40 -9.69
C PRO A 337 15.76 -12.08 -8.31
N THR A 338 14.95 -11.63 -7.35
CA THR A 338 14.91 -12.17 -5.99
C THR A 338 14.06 -13.44 -5.97
N HIS A 339 14.52 -14.50 -5.30
CA HIS A 339 13.78 -15.76 -5.23
C HIS A 339 12.69 -15.70 -4.16
N ASN A 340 11.43 -15.57 -4.59
CA ASN A 340 10.27 -15.84 -3.75
C ASN A 340 10.18 -17.35 -3.46
N ALA A 341 10.26 -17.76 -2.18
CA ALA A 341 10.14 -19.16 -1.80
C ALA A 341 8.72 -19.73 -2.01
N ALA A 342 7.68 -18.90 -1.87
CA ALA A 342 6.27 -19.29 -2.03
C ALA A 342 5.89 -19.56 -3.50
N TYR A 343 6.58 -18.95 -4.47
CA TYR A 343 6.36 -19.17 -5.91
C TYR A 343 6.29 -20.66 -6.29
N ASN A 344 7.16 -21.49 -5.70
CA ASN A 344 7.18 -22.93 -5.99
C ASN A 344 5.85 -23.64 -5.65
N GLN A 345 5.07 -23.07 -4.73
CA GLN A 345 3.78 -23.56 -4.24
C GLN A 345 2.58 -22.81 -4.87
N ASN A 346 2.77 -21.57 -5.34
CA ASN A 346 1.73 -20.72 -5.93
C ASN A 346 1.43 -21.07 -7.40
N ARG A 347 0.16 -21.12 -7.77
CA ARG A 347 -0.35 -21.41 -9.12
C ARG A 347 -1.45 -20.40 -9.52
N PRO A 348 -1.08 -19.13 -9.81
CA PRO A 348 -1.97 -18.22 -10.51
C PRO A 348 -2.20 -18.69 -11.96
N MET A 349 -3.40 -18.44 -12.46
CA MET A 349 -3.78 -18.57 -13.86
C MET A 349 -4.48 -17.26 -14.28
N PRO A 350 -4.04 -16.57 -15.36
CA PRO A 350 -2.87 -16.88 -16.19
C PRO A 350 -1.55 -16.90 -15.40
N ALA A 351 -0.63 -17.78 -15.81
CA ALA A 351 0.69 -17.90 -15.20
C ALA A 351 1.61 -16.75 -15.64
N TYR A 352 2.51 -16.34 -14.73
CA TYR A 352 3.44 -15.23 -14.94
C TYR A 352 4.89 -15.71 -15.22
N ASP A 353 5.74 -14.79 -15.70
CA ASP A 353 7.18 -15.01 -15.80
C ASP A 353 7.89 -14.61 -14.50
N PRO A 354 8.47 -15.55 -13.72
CA PRO A 354 9.13 -15.24 -12.44
C PRO A 354 10.44 -14.46 -12.59
N ALA A 355 10.94 -14.24 -13.82
CA ALA A 355 12.03 -13.31 -14.08
C ALA A 355 11.57 -11.83 -14.08
N LEU A 356 10.26 -11.57 -14.19
CA LEU A 356 9.67 -10.23 -14.25
C LEU A 356 8.72 -9.92 -13.07
N VAL A 357 8.04 -10.94 -12.55
CA VAL A 357 7.06 -10.85 -11.45
C VAL A 357 7.60 -11.60 -10.22
N PHE A 358 7.41 -11.04 -9.02
CA PHE A 358 7.92 -11.62 -7.76
C PHE A 358 6.89 -12.55 -7.11
N ASP A 359 5.70 -12.04 -6.81
CA ASP A 359 4.49 -12.81 -6.55
C ASP A 359 3.30 -12.24 -7.34
N CYS A 360 2.29 -13.06 -7.51
CA CYS A 360 1.07 -12.68 -8.22
C CYS A 360 -0.15 -13.13 -7.44
N LYS A 361 -0.52 -12.31 -6.45
CA LYS A 361 -1.86 -12.28 -5.86
C LYS A 361 -2.60 -11.07 -6.45
N TRP A 362 -3.90 -11.21 -6.69
CA TRP A 362 -4.72 -10.16 -7.29
C TRP A 362 -5.34 -9.24 -6.23
N GLU A 363 -4.79 -8.03 -6.17
CA GLU A 363 -5.16 -6.94 -5.27
C GLU A 363 -5.58 -5.71 -6.07
N LEU A 364 -6.84 -5.30 -5.94
CA LEU A 364 -7.40 -4.17 -6.69
C LEU A 364 -6.69 -2.83 -6.36
N ASP A 365 -6.19 -2.69 -5.13
CA ASP A 365 -5.43 -1.53 -4.68
C ASP A 365 -4.11 -1.34 -5.43
N SER A 366 -3.47 -2.40 -5.93
CA SER A 366 -2.24 -2.26 -6.73
C SER A 366 -2.46 -1.42 -8.00
N LEU A 367 -3.66 -1.48 -8.61
CA LEU A 367 -4.03 -0.61 -9.74
C LEU A 367 -4.43 0.80 -9.26
N ALA A 368 -5.08 0.92 -8.11
CA ALA A 368 -5.47 2.20 -7.54
C ALA A 368 -4.24 3.04 -7.10
N SER A 369 -3.22 2.40 -6.54
CA SER A 369 -1.94 3.02 -6.15
C SER A 369 -1.17 3.58 -7.35
N PHE A 370 -1.20 2.92 -8.52
CA PHE A 370 -0.65 3.45 -9.76
C PHE A 370 -1.37 4.74 -10.20
N LEU A 371 -2.70 4.77 -10.14
CA LEU A 371 -3.47 5.98 -10.46
C LEU A 371 -3.34 7.07 -9.39
N GLN A 372 -3.09 6.71 -8.14
CA GLN A 372 -2.80 7.64 -7.03
C GLN A 372 -1.54 8.46 -7.31
N VAL A 373 -0.39 7.81 -7.57
CA VAL A 373 0.85 8.55 -7.87
C VAL A 373 0.79 9.30 -9.20
N SER A 374 0.09 8.75 -10.21
CA SER A 374 -0.18 9.45 -11.46
C SER A 374 -0.95 10.75 -11.23
N THR A 375 -2.03 10.69 -10.45
CA THR A 375 -2.88 11.84 -10.12
C THR A 375 -2.12 12.89 -9.32
N ALA A 376 -1.38 12.47 -8.29
CA ALA A 376 -0.65 13.38 -7.42
C ALA A 376 0.53 14.06 -8.14
N TYR A 377 1.26 13.34 -8.99
CA TYR A 377 2.28 13.95 -9.86
C TYR A 377 1.66 15.02 -10.76
N TYR A 378 0.61 14.66 -11.53
CA TYR A 378 -0.06 15.60 -12.43
C TYR A 378 -0.59 16.85 -11.72
N THR A 379 -1.24 16.66 -10.56
CA THR A 379 -1.85 17.77 -9.79
C THR A 379 -0.80 18.72 -9.22
N ARG A 380 0.41 18.22 -8.91
CA ARG A 380 1.50 19.04 -8.35
C ARG A 380 2.39 19.68 -9.43
N THR A 381 2.60 19.03 -10.58
CA THR A 381 3.53 19.52 -11.62
C THR A 381 2.86 20.14 -12.85
N GLY A 382 1.62 19.76 -13.16
CA GLY A 382 0.93 20.13 -14.41
C GLY A 382 1.45 19.45 -15.68
N ASP A 383 2.42 18.53 -15.55
CA ASP A 383 3.09 17.83 -16.64
C ASP A 383 2.15 16.81 -17.32
N LEU A 384 1.40 17.29 -18.32
CA LEU A 384 0.45 16.49 -19.11
C LEU A 384 1.17 15.65 -20.18
N ASP A 385 2.20 16.22 -20.81
CA ASP A 385 2.86 15.63 -21.98
C ASP A 385 3.56 14.31 -21.62
N PHE A 386 4.12 14.20 -20.41
CA PHE A 386 4.65 12.94 -19.85
C PHE A 386 3.66 11.77 -19.98
N PHE A 387 2.39 11.97 -19.62
CA PHE A 387 1.38 10.91 -19.64
C PHE A 387 0.98 10.48 -21.08
N GLY A 388 1.19 11.34 -22.07
CA GLY A 388 1.02 11.01 -23.49
C GLY A 388 2.24 10.34 -24.13
N LYS A 389 3.43 10.49 -23.55
CA LYS A 389 4.73 10.19 -24.19
C LYS A 389 5.09 8.70 -24.24
N TYR A 390 4.79 7.95 -23.19
CA TYR A 390 5.23 6.56 -23.02
C TYR A 390 4.06 5.57 -22.83
N SER A 391 4.21 4.62 -21.91
CA SER A 391 3.32 3.46 -21.77
C SER A 391 2.04 3.73 -20.97
N TRP A 392 1.91 4.89 -20.31
CA TRP A 392 0.86 5.16 -19.31
C TRP A 392 -0.56 4.89 -19.81
N VAL A 393 -0.96 5.45 -20.97
CA VAL A 393 -2.31 5.24 -21.51
C VAL A 393 -2.63 3.76 -21.76
N ASN A 394 -1.63 2.96 -22.17
CA ASN A 394 -1.79 1.51 -22.38
C ASN A 394 -1.84 0.73 -21.05
N ALA A 395 -1.18 1.23 -20.00
CA ALA A 395 -1.28 0.66 -18.66
C ALA A 395 -2.64 0.96 -18.01
N VAL A 396 -3.19 2.16 -18.22
CA VAL A 396 -4.56 2.49 -17.80
C VAL A 396 -5.59 1.64 -18.54
N GLU A 397 -5.43 1.44 -19.85
CA GLU A 397 -6.24 0.50 -20.64
C GLU A 397 -6.20 -0.92 -20.06
N ALA A 398 -5.00 -1.47 -19.80
CA ALA A 398 -4.83 -2.79 -19.21
C ALA A 398 -5.42 -2.92 -17.78
N ALA A 399 -5.32 -1.86 -16.97
CA ALA A 399 -5.89 -1.81 -15.62
C ALA A 399 -7.43 -1.74 -15.64
N VAL A 400 -8.01 -0.97 -16.58
CA VAL A 400 -9.47 -0.91 -16.80
C VAL A 400 -9.99 -2.25 -17.31
N ASP A 401 -9.32 -2.88 -18.29
CA ASP A 401 -9.70 -4.20 -18.82
C ASP A 401 -9.64 -5.30 -17.73
N ALA A 402 -8.56 -5.37 -16.96
CA ALA A 402 -8.37 -6.38 -15.92
C ALA A 402 -9.38 -6.23 -14.77
N SER A 403 -9.59 -5.00 -14.28
CA SER A 403 -10.59 -4.74 -13.24
C SER A 403 -12.02 -4.93 -13.76
N ALA A 404 -12.32 -4.58 -15.01
CA ALA A 404 -13.62 -4.86 -15.62
C ALA A 404 -13.91 -6.36 -15.74
N ALA A 405 -12.92 -7.17 -16.16
CA ALA A 405 -13.04 -8.61 -16.26
C ALA A 405 -13.28 -9.28 -14.89
N MET A 406 -12.73 -8.73 -13.82
CA MET A 406 -12.92 -9.20 -12.44
C MET A 406 -14.19 -8.68 -11.75
N ARG A 407 -15.10 -8.00 -12.45
CA ARG A 407 -16.46 -7.72 -11.95
C ARG A 407 -17.40 -8.92 -12.00
N LEU A 408 -17.12 -9.90 -12.88
CA LEU A 408 -18.04 -10.98 -13.16
C LEU A 408 -18.29 -11.84 -11.91
N GLY A 409 -19.57 -11.95 -11.55
CA GLY A 409 -20.03 -12.86 -10.50
C GLY A 409 -19.78 -14.33 -10.84
N THR A 410 -19.90 -15.20 -9.84
CA THR A 410 -19.61 -16.63 -9.97
C THR A 410 -20.59 -17.36 -10.90
N TYR A 411 -21.83 -16.87 -11.04
CA TYR A 411 -22.87 -17.53 -11.82
C TYR A 411 -23.54 -16.61 -12.85
N ASP A 412 -23.89 -17.16 -14.00
CA ASP A 412 -24.80 -16.50 -14.94
C ASP A 412 -26.26 -16.55 -14.46
N LYS A 413 -27.13 -15.79 -15.13
CA LYS A 413 -28.57 -15.72 -14.84
C LYS A 413 -29.34 -17.06 -14.93
N ASP A 414 -28.75 -18.10 -15.53
CA ASP A 414 -29.33 -19.44 -15.64
C ASP A 414 -28.68 -20.42 -14.63
N GLY A 415 -27.76 -19.95 -13.77
CA GLY A 415 -27.08 -20.72 -12.75
C GLY A 415 -25.80 -21.44 -13.20
N ARG A 416 -25.22 -21.10 -14.36
CA ARG A 416 -23.95 -21.70 -14.83
C ARG A 416 -22.77 -20.98 -14.21
N VAL A 417 -21.74 -21.71 -13.77
CA VAL A 417 -20.49 -21.09 -13.30
C VAL A 417 -19.82 -20.33 -14.44
N LEU A 418 -19.49 -19.06 -14.21
CA LEU A 418 -18.75 -18.22 -15.14
C LEU A 418 -17.23 -18.42 -14.95
N PRO A 419 -16.42 -18.40 -16.02
CA PRO A 419 -14.98 -18.43 -15.90
C PRO A 419 -14.47 -17.11 -15.29
N SER A 420 -13.70 -17.20 -14.21
CA SER A 420 -12.96 -16.06 -13.67
C SER A 420 -11.81 -15.69 -14.61
N ALA A 421 -11.55 -14.40 -14.81
CA ALA A 421 -10.44 -13.95 -15.66
C ALA A 421 -9.07 -14.27 -15.03
N TRP A 422 -9.04 -14.40 -13.69
CA TRP A 422 -7.89 -14.81 -12.91
C TRP A 422 -8.31 -15.77 -11.77
N THR A 423 -7.44 -16.71 -11.40
CA THR A 423 -7.59 -17.67 -10.29
C THR A 423 -6.24 -18.00 -9.66
N PHE A 424 -6.19 -18.37 -8.38
CA PHE A 424 -4.93 -18.69 -7.67
C PHE A 424 -5.09 -19.83 -6.66
N THR A 425 -4.15 -20.78 -6.66
CA THR A 425 -4.00 -21.74 -5.55
C THR A 425 -2.55 -21.75 -5.05
N GLY A 426 -2.36 -21.65 -3.73
CA GLY A 426 -1.08 -21.85 -3.04
C GLY A 426 -1.11 -23.10 -2.16
N TRP A 427 -0.01 -23.85 -2.09
CA TRP A 427 0.14 -24.98 -1.16
C TRP A 427 0.82 -24.52 0.13
N THR A 428 0.00 -24.20 1.14
CA THR A 428 0.41 -23.41 2.32
C THR A 428 -0.22 -23.97 3.61
N ASN A 429 0.34 -23.60 4.77
CA ASN A 429 -0.26 -23.85 6.08
C ASN A 429 -0.97 -22.60 6.68
N ARG A 430 -0.93 -21.45 6.01
CA ARG A 430 -1.69 -20.24 6.37
C ARG A 430 -2.99 -20.19 5.57
N GLY A 431 -4.13 -20.11 6.26
CA GLY A 431 -5.45 -20.13 5.62
C GLY A 431 -5.73 -18.96 4.68
N SER A 432 -5.02 -17.83 4.84
CA SER A 432 -5.13 -16.64 4.00
C SER A 432 -4.18 -16.61 2.80
N GLU A 433 -3.22 -17.55 2.70
CA GLU A 433 -2.22 -17.59 1.62
C GLU A 433 -2.69 -18.42 0.40
N THR A 434 -3.99 -18.66 0.27
CA THR A 434 -4.60 -19.46 -0.81
C THR A 434 -6.11 -19.19 -0.91
N LEU A 435 -6.74 -19.56 -2.03
CA LEU A 435 -8.17 -19.31 -2.27
C LEU A 435 -9.00 -20.60 -2.20
N THR A 436 -10.23 -20.46 -1.74
CA THR A 436 -11.24 -21.52 -1.75
C THR A 436 -11.74 -21.84 -3.17
N ASN A 437 -12.53 -22.92 -3.30
CA ASN A 437 -13.20 -23.33 -4.54
C ASN A 437 -12.25 -23.45 -5.75
N ASP A 438 -11.23 -24.31 -5.61
CA ASP A 438 -10.21 -24.61 -6.64
C ASP A 438 -9.53 -23.36 -7.23
N GLY A 439 -9.39 -22.31 -6.42
CA GLY A 439 -8.71 -21.06 -6.77
C GLY A 439 -9.61 -19.91 -7.22
N LEU A 440 -10.94 -20.08 -7.16
CA LEU A 440 -11.92 -19.05 -7.50
C LEU A 440 -12.23 -18.07 -6.36
N GLY A 441 -11.89 -18.43 -5.12
CA GLY A 441 -12.36 -17.75 -3.90
C GLY A 441 -13.82 -18.06 -3.57
N ASN A 442 -14.38 -17.40 -2.55
CA ASN A 442 -15.79 -17.61 -2.17
C ASN A 442 -16.75 -16.99 -3.21
N PRO A 443 -17.96 -17.56 -3.41
CA PRO A 443 -18.87 -17.10 -4.46
C PRO A 443 -19.28 -15.62 -4.34
N VAL A 444 -19.53 -15.00 -5.48
CA VAL A 444 -19.87 -13.58 -5.62
C VAL A 444 -21.07 -13.43 -6.56
N LYS A 445 -21.98 -12.52 -6.22
CA LYS A 445 -23.01 -12.01 -7.13
C LYS A 445 -22.56 -10.64 -7.66
N GLU A 446 -22.71 -10.41 -8.96
CA GLU A 446 -22.36 -9.11 -9.54
C GLU A 446 -23.30 -8.00 -9.02
N ASN A 447 -22.71 -6.91 -8.50
CA ASN A 447 -23.43 -5.70 -8.08
C ASN A 447 -22.89 -4.40 -8.72
N GLY A 448 -21.75 -4.46 -9.42
CA GLY A 448 -21.07 -3.31 -10.02
C GLY A 448 -19.64 -3.09 -9.49
N MET A 449 -19.33 -3.56 -8.28
CA MET A 449 -17.99 -3.60 -7.72
C MET A 449 -17.08 -4.59 -8.45
N VAL A 450 -15.77 -4.40 -8.31
CA VAL A 450 -14.72 -5.29 -8.80
C VAL A 450 -14.34 -6.27 -7.68
N ARG A 451 -14.17 -7.55 -8.01
CA ARG A 451 -13.63 -8.55 -7.06
C ARG A 451 -12.15 -8.31 -6.84
N SER A 452 -11.71 -8.13 -5.59
CA SER A 452 -10.33 -8.37 -5.18
C SER A 452 -10.22 -9.80 -4.65
N ALA A 453 -9.16 -10.52 -4.98
CA ALA A 453 -8.96 -11.87 -4.45
C ALA A 453 -8.20 -11.85 -3.13
N PHE A 454 -7.25 -10.91 -3.02
CA PHE A 454 -6.43 -10.64 -1.85
C PHE A 454 -6.58 -9.17 -1.43
N ARG A 455 -6.22 -8.89 -0.18
CA ARG A 455 -6.26 -7.60 0.51
C ARG A 455 -4.92 -6.87 0.38
N PRO A 456 -4.84 -5.58 0.72
CA PRO A 456 -3.55 -4.88 0.86
C PRO A 456 -2.63 -5.42 1.97
N SER A 457 -3.07 -6.43 2.74
CA SER A 457 -2.25 -7.23 3.67
C SER A 457 -1.69 -8.53 3.04
N ASP A 458 -1.82 -8.69 1.73
CA ASP A 458 -1.55 -9.90 0.95
C ASP A 458 -2.34 -11.16 1.42
N ASP A 459 -3.34 -10.99 2.31
CA ASP A 459 -4.26 -12.05 2.78
C ASP A 459 -5.46 -12.22 1.84
N ALA A 460 -5.92 -13.46 1.64
CA ALA A 460 -7.12 -13.76 0.86
C ALA A 460 -8.39 -13.11 1.46
N CYS A 461 -9.24 -12.56 0.58
CA CYS A 461 -10.51 -11.96 0.98
C CYS A 461 -11.54 -13.03 1.39
N ILE A 462 -12.34 -12.78 2.44
CA ILE A 462 -13.41 -13.71 2.84
C ILE A 462 -14.59 -13.58 1.88
N PHE A 463 -14.99 -12.36 1.56
CA PHE A 463 -15.85 -12.06 0.42
C PHE A 463 -15.09 -11.14 -0.55
N GLN A 464 -15.20 -11.37 -1.85
CA GLN A 464 -14.26 -10.74 -2.80
C GLN A 464 -14.59 -9.29 -3.15
N LEU A 465 -15.78 -8.77 -2.82
CA LEU A 465 -16.09 -7.35 -3.03
C LEU A 465 -15.54 -6.54 -1.83
N LEU A 466 -14.21 -6.41 -1.81
CA LEU A 466 -13.43 -5.68 -0.82
C LEU A 466 -13.76 -4.18 -0.94
N THR A 467 -14.50 -3.64 0.03
CA THR A 467 -15.06 -2.29 0.01
C THR A 467 -13.99 -1.19 -0.11
N PRO A 468 -12.94 -1.13 0.74
CA PRO A 468 -12.02 -0.01 0.70
C PRO A 468 -11.15 0.02 -0.58
N SER A 469 -10.70 -1.13 -1.11
CA SER A 469 -10.01 -1.15 -2.42
C SER A 469 -10.93 -0.74 -3.57
N ASN A 470 -12.22 -1.06 -3.52
CA ASN A 470 -13.21 -0.56 -4.48
C ASN A 470 -13.44 0.95 -4.37
N MET A 471 -13.51 1.50 -3.16
CA MET A 471 -13.59 2.94 -2.92
C MET A 471 -12.36 3.68 -3.49
N MET A 472 -11.16 3.17 -3.22
CA MET A 472 -9.90 3.74 -3.70
C MET A 472 -9.81 3.66 -5.24
N TRP A 473 -10.18 2.53 -5.84
CA TRP A 473 -10.21 2.36 -7.30
C TRP A 473 -11.19 3.31 -7.98
N ALA A 474 -12.43 3.43 -7.47
CA ALA A 474 -13.41 4.37 -8.01
C ALA A 474 -12.95 5.84 -7.91
N ALA A 475 -12.37 6.23 -6.77
CA ALA A 475 -11.89 7.59 -6.55
C ALA A 475 -10.73 7.98 -7.49
N TYR A 476 -9.77 7.08 -7.73
CA TYR A 476 -8.64 7.38 -8.62
C TYR A 476 -8.93 7.11 -10.11
N LEU A 477 -9.88 6.25 -10.46
CA LEU A 477 -10.45 6.20 -11.82
C LEU A 477 -11.07 7.55 -12.20
N GLU A 478 -11.84 8.17 -11.30
CA GLU A 478 -12.39 9.50 -11.51
C GLU A 478 -11.27 10.54 -11.68
N GLN A 479 -10.36 10.65 -10.71
CA GLN A 479 -9.30 11.66 -10.75
C GLN A 479 -8.34 11.50 -11.95
N ALA A 480 -7.87 10.29 -12.26
CA ALA A 480 -7.01 10.05 -13.42
C ALA A 480 -7.75 10.22 -14.76
N SER A 481 -9.10 10.15 -14.78
CA SER A 481 -9.87 10.52 -15.98
C SER A 481 -9.76 12.03 -16.33
N VAL A 482 -9.24 12.87 -15.44
CA VAL A 482 -8.91 14.28 -15.75
C VAL A 482 -7.64 14.35 -16.60
N ILE A 483 -6.60 13.57 -16.27
CA ILE A 483 -5.39 13.41 -17.10
C ILE A 483 -5.80 12.87 -18.48
N MET A 484 -6.59 11.79 -18.50
CA MET A 484 -7.04 11.17 -19.75
C MET A 484 -7.91 12.12 -20.60
N GLN A 485 -8.75 12.94 -19.98
CA GLN A 485 -9.48 14.01 -20.69
C GLN A 485 -8.52 15.06 -21.26
N GLY A 486 -7.48 15.45 -20.52
CA GLY A 486 -6.46 16.39 -21.00
C GLY A 486 -5.71 15.87 -22.23
N LEU A 487 -5.33 14.59 -22.22
CA LEU A 487 -4.70 13.94 -23.38
C LEU A 487 -5.63 13.88 -24.61
N ALA A 488 -6.94 13.71 -24.39
CA ALA A 488 -7.93 13.75 -25.47
C ALA A 488 -8.17 15.17 -26.00
N ASP A 489 -8.36 16.15 -25.11
CA ASP A 489 -8.63 17.56 -25.44
C ASP A 489 -7.42 18.27 -26.09
N GLY A 490 -6.21 17.74 -25.86
CA GLY A 490 -4.95 18.17 -26.49
C GLY A 490 -4.57 17.42 -27.78
N GLU A 491 -5.39 16.47 -28.24
CA GLU A 491 -5.09 15.58 -29.38
C GLU A 491 -3.77 14.76 -29.21
N LEU A 492 -3.38 14.49 -27.95
CA LEU A 492 -2.13 13.81 -27.60
C LEU A 492 -2.21 12.27 -27.67
N ASN A 493 -3.41 11.68 -27.59
CA ASN A 493 -3.59 10.23 -27.73
C ASN A 493 -4.99 9.83 -28.20
N ASP A 494 -5.07 9.11 -29.33
CA ASP A 494 -6.33 8.66 -29.97
C ASP A 494 -7.26 7.83 -29.06
N LYS A 495 -6.71 7.06 -28.09
CA LYS A 495 -7.51 6.23 -27.18
C LYS A 495 -8.19 7.01 -26.07
N ALA A 496 -7.62 8.15 -25.70
CA ALA A 496 -7.88 8.81 -24.43
C ALA A 496 -9.35 9.26 -24.29
N ALA A 497 -9.98 9.66 -25.39
CA ALA A 497 -11.40 10.05 -25.41
C ALA A 497 -12.34 8.89 -25.01
N ASN A 498 -12.02 7.65 -25.39
CA ASN A 498 -12.83 6.47 -25.04
C ASN A 498 -12.55 6.02 -23.60
N LEU A 499 -11.27 5.88 -23.24
CA LEU A 499 -10.84 5.47 -21.91
C LEU A 499 -11.38 6.41 -20.82
N THR A 500 -11.43 7.72 -21.08
CA THR A 500 -12.03 8.71 -20.17
C THR A 500 -13.49 8.39 -19.83
N LEU A 501 -14.28 7.92 -20.80
CA LEU A 501 -15.68 7.55 -20.59
C LEU A 501 -15.79 6.21 -19.85
N GLU A 502 -14.91 5.26 -20.15
CA GLU A 502 -14.89 3.93 -19.52
C GLU A 502 -14.45 3.99 -18.06
N MET A 503 -13.42 4.78 -17.72
CA MET A 503 -12.99 5.03 -16.35
C MET A 503 -14.12 5.62 -15.49
N ARG A 504 -14.79 6.67 -15.99
CA ARG A 504 -15.91 7.32 -15.30
C ARG A 504 -17.14 6.40 -15.16
N LYS A 505 -17.46 5.63 -16.21
CA LYS A 505 -18.53 4.61 -16.20
C LYS A 505 -18.25 3.53 -15.16
N LEU A 506 -17.01 3.03 -15.09
CA LEU A 506 -16.57 2.00 -14.16
C LEU A 506 -16.68 2.51 -12.71
N ALA A 507 -16.10 3.67 -12.41
CA ALA A 507 -16.20 4.30 -11.09
C ALA A 507 -17.65 4.48 -10.62
N GLY A 508 -18.52 5.05 -11.46
CA GLY A 508 -19.94 5.22 -11.15
C GLY A 508 -20.66 3.91 -10.81
N THR A 509 -20.39 2.83 -11.54
CA THR A 509 -20.97 1.51 -11.22
C THR A 509 -20.39 0.85 -9.97
N ILE A 510 -19.13 1.13 -9.61
CA ILE A 510 -18.54 0.65 -8.35
C ILE A 510 -19.20 1.37 -7.17
N ARG A 511 -19.40 2.69 -7.26
CA ARG A 511 -20.13 3.49 -6.26
C ARG A 511 -21.56 2.97 -6.02
N GLN A 512 -22.26 2.62 -7.10
CA GLN A 512 -23.60 2.03 -7.04
C GLN A 512 -23.62 0.67 -6.32
N GLY A 513 -22.63 -0.20 -6.56
CA GLY A 513 -22.49 -1.47 -5.84
C GLY A 513 -22.16 -1.28 -4.35
N ILE A 514 -21.31 -0.29 -4.01
CA ILE A 514 -21.00 0.08 -2.62
C ILE A 514 -22.25 0.58 -1.89
N ALA A 515 -23.04 1.47 -2.53
CA ALA A 515 -24.28 2.00 -1.97
C ALA A 515 -25.39 0.93 -1.79
N LEU A 516 -25.35 -0.14 -2.61
CA LEU A 516 -26.34 -1.21 -2.62
C LEU A 516 -26.10 -2.31 -1.58
N ASP A 517 -24.86 -2.81 -1.47
CA ASP A 517 -24.55 -3.98 -0.63
C ASP A 517 -23.56 -3.69 0.51
N ALA A 518 -22.73 -2.64 0.42
CA ALA A 518 -21.63 -2.41 1.36
C ALA A 518 -21.94 -1.43 2.50
N VAL A 519 -23.04 -0.67 2.43
CA VAL A 519 -23.60 0.06 3.58
C VAL A 519 -24.51 -0.90 4.36
N VAL A 520 -24.25 -1.10 5.65
CA VAL A 520 -24.93 -2.10 6.48
C VAL A 520 -25.26 -1.57 7.88
N THR A 521 -26.43 -1.91 8.41
CA THR A 521 -26.86 -1.50 9.76
C THR A 521 -26.25 -2.40 10.84
N HIS A 522 -25.24 -1.90 11.56
CA HIS A 522 -24.71 -2.56 12.75
C HIS A 522 -25.51 -2.19 14.00
N ARG A 523 -25.94 -3.20 14.79
CA ARG A 523 -26.79 -3.08 15.99
C ARG A 523 -26.40 -1.93 16.93
N ASP A 524 -25.11 -1.79 17.21
CA ASP A 524 -24.59 -0.87 18.23
C ASP A 524 -23.97 0.43 17.68
N PHE A 525 -23.86 0.57 16.36
CA PHE A 525 -23.21 1.74 15.71
C PHE A 525 -24.10 2.46 14.69
N GLY A 526 -25.25 1.89 14.31
CA GLY A 526 -26.05 2.39 13.18
C GLY A 526 -25.45 1.92 11.86
N GLU A 527 -25.64 2.69 10.80
CA GLU A 527 -25.10 2.36 9.48
C GLU A 527 -23.58 2.55 9.45
N ILE A 528 -22.87 1.53 8.97
CA ILE A 528 -21.43 1.47 8.79
C ILE A 528 -21.11 0.89 7.40
N PHE A 529 -19.88 1.04 6.94
CA PHE A 529 -19.39 0.25 5.81
C PHE A 529 -18.97 -1.15 6.27
N ALA A 530 -19.35 -2.18 5.52
CA ALA A 530 -18.76 -3.52 5.63
C ALA A 530 -17.36 -3.53 4.98
N TYR A 531 -16.43 -4.33 5.51
CA TYR A 531 -15.07 -4.44 4.97
C TYR A 531 -15.05 -5.22 3.65
N GLU A 532 -15.83 -6.30 3.57
CA GLU A 532 -16.02 -7.12 2.38
C GLU A 532 -17.48 -7.56 2.28
N VAL A 533 -18.01 -7.68 1.06
CA VAL A 533 -19.36 -8.23 0.78
C VAL A 533 -19.37 -9.24 -0.38
N ASP A 534 -20.43 -10.05 -0.48
CA ASP A 534 -20.60 -11.06 -1.54
C ASP A 534 -21.74 -10.76 -2.54
N GLY A 535 -22.56 -9.73 -2.28
CA GLY A 535 -23.77 -9.37 -3.03
C GLY A 535 -24.99 -10.30 -2.81
N TYR A 536 -24.81 -11.45 -2.15
CA TYR A 536 -25.89 -12.32 -1.68
C TYR A 536 -26.45 -11.87 -0.32
N GLY A 537 -25.76 -10.97 0.37
CA GLY A 537 -26.11 -10.46 1.71
C GLY A 537 -25.15 -10.92 2.80
N GLY A 538 -24.05 -11.60 2.44
CA GLY A 538 -22.91 -11.83 3.32
C GLY A 538 -22.06 -10.57 3.41
N ALA A 539 -21.80 -10.12 4.63
CA ALA A 539 -20.96 -8.96 4.94
C ALA A 539 -19.97 -9.30 6.05
N ASN A 540 -18.70 -8.97 5.85
CA ASN A 540 -17.64 -9.11 6.83
C ASN A 540 -17.44 -7.78 7.56
N LEU A 541 -17.67 -7.76 8.88
CA LEU A 541 -17.60 -6.56 9.71
C LEU A 541 -16.30 -6.59 10.51
N MET A 542 -15.29 -5.91 9.98
CA MET A 542 -13.96 -5.73 10.57
C MET A 542 -13.32 -4.47 9.99
N ASP A 543 -12.06 -4.22 10.30
CA ASP A 543 -11.17 -3.47 9.42
C ASP A 543 -9.75 -4.03 9.54
N ASP A 544 -8.92 -3.74 8.55
CA ASP A 544 -7.52 -4.16 8.49
C ASP A 544 -6.59 -2.94 8.62
N ALA A 545 -5.34 -3.17 9.00
CA ALA A 545 -4.33 -2.12 9.13
C ALA A 545 -3.85 -1.58 7.78
N ASN A 546 -3.87 -2.42 6.75
CA ASN A 546 -3.24 -2.11 5.47
C ASN A 546 -4.15 -1.19 4.62
N VAL A 547 -3.58 -0.10 4.11
CA VAL A 547 -4.30 0.86 3.24
C VAL A 547 -4.40 0.28 1.83
N PRO A 548 -5.57 0.32 1.17
CA PRO A 548 -6.82 0.93 1.61
C PRO A 548 -7.60 0.09 2.65
N SER A 549 -7.89 0.73 3.78
CA SER A 549 -8.75 0.26 4.86
C SER A 549 -9.99 1.16 4.99
N LEU A 550 -11.02 0.72 5.72
CA LEU A 550 -12.21 1.56 5.96
C LEU A 550 -11.86 2.81 6.76
N LEU A 551 -10.98 2.67 7.75
CA LEU A 551 -10.43 3.77 8.53
C LEU A 551 -9.80 4.85 7.65
N ALA A 552 -9.04 4.45 6.61
CA ALA A 552 -8.28 5.32 5.72
C ALA A 552 -9.12 6.04 4.63
N MET A 553 -10.40 5.66 4.44
CA MET A 553 -11.28 6.15 3.36
C MET A 553 -11.22 7.68 3.08
N PRO A 554 -11.12 8.59 4.08
CA PRO A 554 -11.07 10.03 3.81
C PRO A 554 -9.88 10.48 2.97
N LEU A 555 -8.74 9.79 3.05
CA LEU A 555 -7.45 10.25 2.51
C LEU A 555 -7.40 10.35 0.98
N TRP A 556 -8.31 9.67 0.27
CA TRP A 556 -8.50 9.75 -1.18
C TRP A 556 -9.85 10.38 -1.58
N ASN A 557 -10.51 11.09 -0.66
CA ASN A 557 -11.68 11.93 -0.92
C ASN A 557 -12.86 11.20 -1.60
N TYR A 558 -13.05 9.90 -1.32
CA TYR A 558 -14.02 9.03 -2.01
C TYR A 558 -15.43 9.62 -2.09
N THR A 559 -15.90 10.28 -1.04
CA THR A 559 -17.27 10.79 -0.91
C THR A 559 -17.59 12.04 -1.73
N LYS A 560 -16.60 12.69 -2.37
CA LYS A 560 -16.79 13.86 -3.23
C LYS A 560 -16.53 13.47 -4.70
N PRO A 561 -17.48 12.80 -5.39
CA PRO A 561 -17.31 12.36 -6.77
C PRO A 561 -17.08 13.53 -7.73
N LEU A 562 -16.40 13.26 -8.86
CA LEU A 562 -16.31 14.25 -9.93
C LEU A 562 -17.69 14.56 -10.52
N ASN A 563 -18.20 15.76 -10.24
CA ASN A 563 -19.52 16.25 -10.67
C ASN A 563 -19.79 16.05 -12.17
N ALA A 564 -20.53 14.99 -12.50
CA ALA A 564 -20.88 14.55 -13.85
C ALA A 564 -21.95 15.45 -14.52
N GLY A 565 -21.72 16.77 -14.58
CA GLY A 565 -22.73 17.73 -15.05
C GLY A 565 -22.27 19.11 -15.49
N LYS A 566 -21.01 19.53 -15.30
CA LYS A 566 -20.52 20.84 -15.78
C LYS A 566 -19.44 20.69 -16.85
N GLN A 567 -19.82 20.92 -18.11
CA GLN A 567 -18.86 21.24 -19.17
C GLN A 567 -18.12 22.54 -18.81
N MET A 568 -16.79 22.50 -18.79
CA MET A 568 -15.95 23.69 -18.64
C MET A 568 -16.01 24.56 -19.90
N THR A 569 -16.99 25.46 -19.98
CA THR A 569 -17.14 26.39 -21.10
C THR A 569 -15.96 27.38 -21.14
N LYS A 570 -14.97 27.12 -22.01
CA LYS A 570 -13.77 27.96 -22.20
C LYS A 570 -14.15 29.44 -22.42
N SER A 571 -13.81 30.29 -21.45
CA SER A 571 -13.87 31.75 -21.58
C SER A 571 -12.45 32.34 -21.60
N VAL A 572 -11.65 31.96 -22.61
CA VAL A 572 -10.33 32.56 -22.84
C VAL A 572 -10.51 34.03 -23.24
N LYS A 573 -10.06 34.94 -22.39
CA LYS A 573 -9.86 36.36 -22.74
C LYS A 573 -8.37 36.66 -22.77
N ASN A 574 -7.84 36.86 -23.97
CA ASN A 574 -6.50 37.42 -24.14
C ASN A 574 -6.50 38.89 -23.72
N SER A 575 -5.50 39.30 -22.94
CA SER A 575 -5.05 40.69 -22.86
C SER A 575 -3.52 40.68 -22.82
N ALA A 576 -2.90 41.16 -23.89
CA ALA A 576 -1.45 41.28 -23.98
C ALA A 576 -0.97 42.63 -23.44
N ALA A 577 0.16 42.60 -22.73
CA ALA A 577 1.13 43.65 -22.45
C ALA A 577 0.72 45.14 -22.56
N GLU A 578 0.90 45.86 -21.44
CA GLU A 578 1.45 47.21 -21.48
C GLU A 578 2.40 47.42 -20.28
N ASN A 579 3.51 48.13 -20.47
CA ASN A 579 4.52 48.40 -19.43
C ASN A 579 4.25 49.75 -18.75
N ASP A 580 4.42 49.82 -17.43
CA ASP A 580 5.11 50.96 -16.81
C ASP A 580 5.83 50.54 -15.51
N THR A 581 6.41 51.49 -14.77
CA THR A 581 7.70 51.32 -14.11
C THR A 581 7.71 51.80 -12.65
N THR A 582 8.68 51.30 -11.87
CA THR A 582 9.10 51.73 -10.52
C THR A 582 8.24 51.28 -9.34
N GLY A 583 8.91 50.80 -8.28
CA GLY A 583 8.31 50.30 -7.04
C GLY A 583 9.21 49.27 -6.35
N THR A 584 10.17 49.73 -5.54
CA THR A 584 10.98 48.86 -4.68
C THR A 584 10.27 48.58 -3.37
N GLU A 585 9.98 47.32 -3.08
CA GLU A 585 9.73 46.87 -1.70
C GLU A 585 10.14 45.40 -1.52
N THR A 586 10.13 44.91 -0.27
CA THR A 586 10.87 43.71 0.15
C THR A 586 10.24 42.39 -0.27
N ALA A 587 11.06 41.44 -0.72
CA ALA A 587 10.65 40.06 -0.94
C ALA A 587 10.49 39.32 0.39
N ASP A 588 9.24 39.04 0.77
CA ASP A 588 8.90 38.09 1.83
C ASP A 588 8.53 36.74 1.19
N HIS A 589 9.27 35.68 1.53
CA HIS A 589 9.10 34.36 0.92
C HIS A 589 7.96 33.58 1.59
N THR A 590 6.73 33.90 1.17
CA THR A 590 5.52 33.18 1.60
C THR A 590 5.47 31.78 0.96
N GLU A 591 5.79 30.74 1.75
CA GLU A 591 5.62 29.33 1.33
C GLU A 591 4.16 29.04 0.94
N PRO A 592 3.89 28.41 -0.23
CA PRO A 592 2.55 27.99 -0.58
C PRO A 592 2.08 26.81 0.28
N SER A 593 0.86 26.89 0.82
CA SER A 593 0.20 25.77 1.50
C SER A 593 -0.28 24.75 0.46
N LEU A 594 0.23 23.51 0.50
CA LEU A 594 0.07 22.54 -0.60
C LEU A 594 -0.30 21.12 -0.15
N ILE A 595 -1.50 21.00 0.43
CA ILE A 595 -2.41 19.93 0.01
C ILE A 595 -3.42 20.59 -0.96
N PRO A 596 -3.43 20.26 -2.26
CA PRO A 596 -4.31 20.91 -3.23
C PRO A 596 -5.77 20.49 -3.01
N ARG A 597 -6.50 21.27 -2.21
CA ARG A 597 -7.95 21.13 -2.07
C ARG A 597 -8.64 21.46 -3.39
N ILE A 598 -9.58 20.61 -3.80
CA ILE A 598 -10.51 20.90 -4.91
C ILE A 598 -11.62 21.82 -4.39
N ASP A 599 -11.30 23.10 -4.18
CA ASP A 599 -12.24 24.12 -3.72
C ASP A 599 -13.19 24.55 -4.86
N VAL A 600 -14.27 23.77 -5.04
CA VAL A 600 -15.43 24.21 -5.85
C VAL A 600 -16.31 25.13 -5.00
N THR A 601 -15.83 26.35 -4.77
CA THR A 601 -16.58 27.39 -4.04
C THR A 601 -17.79 27.88 -4.85
N ALA A 602 -18.97 27.34 -4.52
CA ALA A 602 -20.23 27.88 -4.98
C ALA A 602 -20.62 29.10 -4.13
N THR A 603 -20.59 30.30 -4.72
CA THR A 603 -21.11 31.51 -4.08
C THR A 603 -22.64 31.51 -4.14
N GLU A 604 -23.30 31.01 -3.10
CA GLU A 604 -24.71 31.30 -2.90
C GLU A 604 -24.87 32.72 -2.32
N THR A 605 -25.73 33.52 -2.95
CA THR A 605 -26.09 34.85 -2.46
C THR A 605 -27.27 34.75 -1.51
N GLU A 606 -27.16 35.35 -0.34
CA GLU A 606 -28.27 35.50 0.62
C GLU A 606 -29.49 36.16 -0.05
N ASP A 607 -30.68 35.59 0.17
CA ASP A 607 -31.96 36.28 -0.01
C ASP A 607 -32.89 35.86 1.14
N ASP A 608 -33.63 36.81 1.71
CA ASP A 608 -34.10 36.75 3.11
C ASP A 608 -35.63 36.50 3.26
N ASN A 609 -36.04 36.04 4.46
CA ASN A 609 -37.40 35.86 4.99
C ASN A 609 -38.22 34.62 4.51
N SER A 610 -38.52 33.68 5.42
CA SER A 610 -39.75 33.71 6.25
C SER A 610 -40.21 32.34 6.80
N GLU A 611 -40.08 32.17 8.12
CA GLU A 611 -40.89 31.24 8.94
C GLU A 611 -42.16 31.98 9.44
N PRO A 612 -43.13 31.35 10.18
CA PRO A 612 -43.34 29.92 10.45
C PRO A 612 -44.82 29.44 10.27
N SER A 613 -45.08 28.13 10.40
CA SER A 613 -46.23 27.64 11.19
C SER A 613 -46.17 26.17 11.59
N ALA A 614 -47.00 25.80 12.58
CA ALA A 614 -46.87 24.59 13.38
C ALA A 614 -47.61 23.33 12.86
N LEU A 615 -47.07 22.17 13.26
CA LEU A 615 -47.73 20.96 13.79
C LEU A 615 -49.28 20.92 13.80
N PRO A 616 -49.88 19.76 13.48
CA PRO A 616 -50.13 18.79 14.58
C PRO A 616 -49.97 17.29 14.25
N ARG A 617 -49.80 16.50 15.32
CA ARG A 617 -50.04 15.03 15.34
C ARG A 617 -51.54 14.73 15.32
N THR A 618 -51.97 13.58 14.80
CA THR A 618 -52.92 12.70 15.54
C THR A 618 -52.99 11.26 15.02
N ASP A 619 -53.19 10.40 16.00
CA ASP A 619 -53.35 8.94 16.03
C ASP A 619 -54.32 8.25 15.03
N SER A 620 -53.87 7.07 14.56
CA SER A 620 -54.49 5.74 14.78
C SER A 620 -55.50 5.07 13.81
N THR A 621 -55.23 3.77 13.63
CA THR A 621 -56.14 2.59 13.60
C THR A 621 -57.03 2.23 12.41
N THR A 622 -57.04 0.89 12.14
CA THR A 622 -58.12 0.04 11.57
C THR A 622 -58.53 0.23 10.10
N ASP A 623 -58.93 -0.81 9.34
CA ASP A 623 -58.67 -2.27 9.48
C ASP A 623 -58.86 -3.00 8.12
N SER A 624 -58.39 -4.25 8.08
CA SER A 624 -58.51 -5.39 7.15
C SER A 624 -59.56 -5.49 6.01
N THR A 625 -59.27 -6.47 5.14
CA THR A 625 -60.16 -7.25 4.22
C THR A 625 -60.36 -6.84 2.74
N THR A 626 -59.64 -7.57 1.87
CA THR A 626 -60.09 -8.31 0.66
C THR A 626 -61.03 -7.65 -0.37
N ASP A 627 -60.63 -7.68 -1.64
CA ASP A 627 -61.16 -8.71 -2.56
C ASP A 627 -60.18 -8.99 -3.75
N ALA A 628 -60.49 -9.97 -4.61
CA ALA A 628 -59.54 -10.52 -5.58
C ALA A 628 -59.97 -10.49 -7.07
N ALA A 629 -58.95 -10.52 -7.95
CA ALA A 629 -58.95 -10.96 -9.35
C ALA A 629 -59.76 -10.17 -10.41
N ALA A 630 -59.01 -9.48 -11.28
CA ALA A 630 -59.19 -9.56 -12.72
C ALA A 630 -57.82 -9.31 -13.41
N ALA A 631 -57.57 -9.96 -14.54
CA ALA A 631 -56.39 -9.68 -15.38
C ALA A 631 -56.85 -9.00 -16.68
N ASP A 632 -56.12 -7.98 -17.11
CA ASP A 632 -56.12 -7.51 -18.49
C ASP A 632 -54.70 -7.12 -18.90
N SER A 633 -54.39 -7.23 -20.19
CA SER A 633 -53.04 -7.11 -20.74
C SER A 633 -52.89 -5.81 -21.52
N SER A 634 -52.24 -4.80 -20.92
CA SER A 634 -51.83 -3.58 -21.62
C SER A 634 -50.31 -3.42 -21.58
N ILE A 635 -49.70 -3.40 -22.76
CA ILE A 635 -48.27 -3.12 -22.95
C ILE A 635 -48.02 -1.68 -22.46
N THR A 636 -47.42 -1.56 -21.29
CA THR A 636 -46.96 -0.29 -20.74
C THR A 636 -45.45 -0.25 -20.89
N THR A 637 -44.94 0.77 -21.60
CA THR A 637 -43.51 1.00 -21.74
C THR A 637 -42.87 1.08 -20.37
N THR A 638 -41.90 0.20 -20.09
CA THR A 638 -41.09 0.28 -18.87
C THR A 638 -40.24 1.53 -18.95
N THR A 639 -40.78 2.66 -18.50
CA THR A 639 -39.97 3.80 -18.05
C THR A 639 -38.95 3.24 -17.09
N THR A 640 -37.66 3.40 -17.37
CA THR A 640 -36.60 2.99 -16.45
C THR A 640 -36.80 3.74 -15.15
N THR A 641 -37.34 3.08 -14.14
CA THR A 641 -37.31 3.60 -12.77
C THR A 641 -35.84 3.62 -12.39
N THR A 642 -35.22 4.79 -12.50
CA THR A 642 -34.04 5.10 -11.70
C THR A 642 -34.47 4.87 -10.26
N THR A 643 -33.98 3.77 -9.68
CA THR A 643 -33.87 3.67 -8.22
C THR A 643 -33.15 4.94 -7.79
N THR A 644 -33.86 5.79 -7.06
CA THR A 644 -33.23 6.91 -6.36
C THR A 644 -32.07 6.33 -5.58
N GLU A 645 -30.89 6.93 -5.72
CA GLU A 645 -29.81 6.68 -4.78
C GLU A 645 -30.38 6.91 -3.38
N GLU A 646 -30.26 5.92 -2.50
CA GLU A 646 -30.51 6.18 -1.08
C GLU A 646 -29.44 7.18 -0.67
N ASP A 647 -29.88 8.36 -0.20
CA ASP A 647 -29.04 9.53 0.04
C ASP A 647 -28.26 9.32 1.35
N HIS A 648 -27.33 8.38 1.28
CA HIS A 648 -26.50 7.89 2.37
C HIS A 648 -25.62 9.02 2.88
N ASP A 649 -25.80 9.42 4.15
CA ASP A 649 -24.89 10.33 4.84
C ASP A 649 -23.56 9.61 5.08
N TYR A 650 -22.70 9.61 4.05
CA TYR A 650 -21.40 8.96 4.10
C TYR A 650 -20.45 9.60 5.13
N ALA A 651 -20.72 10.83 5.60
CA ALA A 651 -19.97 11.40 6.72
C ALA A 651 -20.38 10.73 8.04
N LEU A 652 -21.69 10.61 8.32
CA LEU A 652 -22.20 9.88 9.48
C LEU A 652 -21.82 8.38 9.44
N ILE A 653 -21.98 7.73 8.28
CA ILE A 653 -21.59 6.32 8.08
C ILE A 653 -20.08 6.15 8.28
N TYR A 654 -19.24 7.06 7.79
CA TYR A 654 -17.80 7.02 8.10
C TYR A 654 -17.54 7.24 9.59
N GLN A 655 -18.21 8.17 10.28
CA GLN A 655 -18.03 8.37 11.72
C GLN A 655 -18.43 7.15 12.53
N ASN A 656 -19.51 6.47 12.15
CA ASN A 656 -19.96 5.23 12.79
C ASN A 656 -18.98 4.08 12.51
N THR A 657 -18.50 3.97 11.28
CA THR A 657 -17.44 3.03 10.88
C THR A 657 -16.17 3.30 11.68
N ARG A 658 -15.70 4.55 11.77
CA ARG A 658 -14.53 4.96 12.57
C ARG A 658 -14.65 4.58 14.05
N LYS A 659 -15.84 4.77 14.65
CA LYS A 659 -16.15 4.33 16.03
C LYS A 659 -16.12 2.80 16.17
N PHE A 660 -16.61 2.07 15.16
CA PHE A 660 -16.58 0.60 15.11
C PHE A 660 -15.14 0.06 14.99
N VAL A 661 -14.37 0.53 13.99
CA VAL A 661 -13.04 -0.02 13.66
C VAL A 661 -11.98 0.25 14.74
N LEU A 662 -12.08 1.37 15.45
CA LEU A 662 -11.23 1.73 16.60
C LEU A 662 -11.80 1.23 17.94
N SER A 663 -12.52 0.10 17.94
CA SER A 663 -13.12 -0.49 19.14
C SER A 663 -13.03 -2.02 19.13
N LEU A 664 -13.25 -2.62 20.31
CA LEU A 664 -13.33 -4.08 20.49
C LEU A 664 -14.51 -4.75 19.75
N ALA A 665 -15.32 -4.01 18.99
CA ALA A 665 -16.28 -4.58 18.05
C ALA A 665 -15.63 -5.02 16.73
N ASN A 666 -14.52 -4.39 16.33
CA ASN A 666 -13.66 -4.90 15.26
C ASN A 666 -12.81 -6.05 15.81
N PRO A 667 -12.91 -7.29 15.27
CA PRO A 667 -12.15 -8.44 15.76
C PRO A 667 -10.62 -8.30 15.64
N TYR A 668 -10.13 -7.35 14.82
CA TYR A 668 -8.70 -7.06 14.66
C TYR A 668 -8.25 -5.75 15.32
N PHE A 669 -9.09 -5.09 16.14
CA PHE A 669 -8.62 -4.00 17.00
C PHE A 669 -7.85 -4.55 18.20
N ALA A 670 -6.52 -4.60 18.08
CA ALA A 670 -5.65 -5.02 19.16
C ALA A 670 -5.57 -3.92 20.23
N LYS A 671 -5.92 -4.26 21.48
CA LYS A 671 -5.92 -3.32 22.61
C LYS A 671 -5.01 -3.79 23.74
N GLY A 672 -4.12 -2.92 24.20
CA GLY A 672 -3.19 -3.16 25.29
C GLY A 672 -2.28 -1.95 25.57
N PRO A 673 -1.40 -2.03 26.59
CA PRO A 673 -0.58 -0.91 27.05
C PRO A 673 0.61 -0.55 26.15
N ALA A 674 1.11 -1.47 25.30
CA ALA A 674 2.23 -1.22 24.41
C ALA A 674 1.79 -0.53 23.10
N LEU A 675 0.62 -0.93 22.58
CA LEU A 675 -0.03 -0.36 21.41
C LEU A 675 -1.54 -0.68 21.49
N SER A 676 -2.39 0.27 21.09
CA SER A 676 -3.82 0.03 20.87
C SER A 676 -4.19 0.54 19.48
N ALA A 677 -4.30 -0.37 18.51
CA ALA A 677 -4.44 -0.06 17.09
C ALA A 677 -5.12 -1.22 16.33
N VAL A 678 -5.62 -0.94 15.12
CA VAL A 678 -6.08 -1.99 14.19
C VAL A 678 -4.88 -2.85 13.76
N GLY A 679 -5.11 -4.15 13.58
CA GLY A 679 -4.19 -5.10 12.97
C GLY A 679 -4.87 -5.86 11.83
N GLY A 680 -4.57 -7.15 11.69
CA GLY A 680 -5.14 -7.99 10.64
C GLY A 680 -4.89 -9.48 10.88
N PRO A 681 -5.42 -10.38 10.04
CA PRO A 681 -5.18 -11.81 10.16
C PRO A 681 -3.73 -12.22 9.84
N HIS A 682 -2.99 -11.45 9.03
CA HIS A 682 -1.64 -11.76 8.54
C HIS A 682 -0.67 -12.34 9.59
N LEU A 683 -0.69 -11.78 10.81
CA LEU A 683 0.12 -12.21 11.96
C LEU A 683 -0.71 -12.57 13.21
N GLY A 684 -2.03 -12.66 13.05
CA GLY A 684 -2.97 -13.10 14.06
C GLY A 684 -3.40 -12.04 15.11
N PRO A 685 -4.39 -12.37 15.95
CA PRO A 685 -4.99 -11.43 16.90
C PRO A 685 -4.00 -10.91 17.96
N GLY A 686 -4.28 -9.72 18.50
CA GLY A 686 -3.48 -9.09 19.57
C GLY A 686 -2.24 -8.33 19.08
N ARG A 687 -1.94 -8.38 17.78
CA ARG A 687 -0.91 -7.56 17.13
C ARG A 687 -1.55 -6.35 16.46
N GLY A 688 -1.28 -5.16 16.99
CA GLY A 688 -1.65 -3.90 16.34
C GLY A 688 -0.56 -3.49 15.36
N TRP A 689 -0.92 -2.74 14.32
CA TRP A 689 0.05 -2.13 13.42
C TRP A 689 0.21 -0.64 13.79
N PRO A 690 1.43 -0.15 14.09
CA PRO A 690 1.66 1.29 14.31
C PRO A 690 1.18 2.15 13.14
N MET A 691 1.27 1.62 11.91
CA MET A 691 0.73 2.24 10.70
C MET A 691 -0.77 2.58 10.80
N ALA A 692 -1.58 1.71 11.42
CA ALA A 692 -3.01 1.97 11.61
C ALA A 692 -3.28 3.09 12.63
N ALA A 693 -2.42 3.26 13.64
CA ALA A 693 -2.49 4.40 14.55
C ALA A 693 -2.12 5.71 13.81
N THR A 694 -1.09 5.68 12.98
CA THR A 694 -0.73 6.80 12.09
C THR A 694 -1.89 7.20 11.17
N ILE A 695 -2.56 6.23 10.55
CA ILE A 695 -3.77 6.46 9.73
C ILE A 695 -4.92 7.00 10.59
N ALA A 696 -5.14 6.47 11.80
CA ALA A 696 -6.16 6.97 12.73
C ALA A 696 -5.92 8.44 13.13
N ALA A 697 -4.65 8.86 13.20
CA ALA A 697 -4.24 10.24 13.45
C ALA A 697 -4.41 11.14 12.21
N LEU A 698 -3.89 10.73 11.05
CA LEU A 698 -4.02 11.46 9.78
C LEU A 698 -5.50 11.74 9.47
N THR A 699 -6.34 10.71 9.54
CA THR A 699 -7.78 10.82 9.27
C THR A 699 -8.56 11.60 10.32
N ALA A 700 -7.99 11.87 11.50
CA ALA A 700 -8.63 12.77 12.48
C ALA A 700 -8.61 14.23 12.02
N PHE A 701 -7.68 14.61 11.14
CA PHE A 701 -7.63 15.95 10.55
C PHE A 701 -8.67 16.19 9.45
N GLU A 702 -9.34 15.14 8.97
CA GLU A 702 -10.34 15.23 7.91
C GLU A 702 -11.74 15.50 8.46
N GLU A 703 -12.46 16.41 7.78
CA GLU A 703 -13.79 16.89 8.15
C GLU A 703 -14.78 15.75 8.47
N MET A 704 -14.74 14.67 7.69
CA MET A 704 -15.62 13.52 7.88
C MET A 704 -15.42 12.80 9.22
N ALA A 705 -14.29 12.96 9.92
CA ALA A 705 -14.09 12.33 11.23
C ALA A 705 -14.99 12.89 12.34
N GLY A 706 -15.65 14.03 12.13
CA GLY A 706 -16.75 14.51 12.99
C GLY A 706 -16.35 14.95 14.40
N PHE A 707 -15.12 15.40 14.60
CA PHE A 707 -14.68 15.93 15.90
C PHE A 707 -15.41 17.24 16.23
N SER A 708 -16.05 17.29 17.40
CA SER A 708 -16.88 18.44 17.83
C SER A 708 -16.07 19.68 18.24
N SER A 709 -14.77 19.55 18.44
CA SER A 709 -13.86 20.67 18.67
C SER A 709 -12.42 20.30 18.30
N GLN A 710 -11.56 21.31 18.14
CA GLN A 710 -10.14 21.12 17.83
C GLN A 710 -9.42 20.38 18.96
N GLU A 711 -9.75 20.64 20.23
CA GLU A 711 -9.13 19.99 21.38
C GLU A 711 -9.46 18.49 21.43
N ALA A 712 -10.69 18.10 21.06
CA ALA A 712 -11.09 16.70 20.98
C ALA A 712 -10.35 15.95 19.86
N ARG A 713 -10.13 16.62 18.72
CA ARG A 713 -9.30 16.12 17.62
C ARG A 713 -7.84 15.98 18.05
N ASP A 714 -7.26 17.03 18.60
CA ASP A 714 -5.85 17.10 18.98
C ASP A 714 -5.54 16.08 20.10
N ALA A 715 -6.49 15.80 20.99
CA ALA A 715 -6.39 14.71 21.97
C ALA A 715 -6.38 13.32 21.33
N ALA A 716 -7.20 13.08 20.30
CA ALA A 716 -7.19 11.81 19.57
C ALA A 716 -5.89 11.63 18.76
N VAL A 717 -5.39 12.68 18.11
CA VAL A 717 -4.07 12.67 17.43
C VAL A 717 -2.94 12.42 18.45
N ALA A 718 -3.01 13.04 19.62
CA ALA A 718 -2.04 12.84 20.71
C ALA A 718 -1.98 11.38 21.20
N GLU A 719 -3.14 10.72 21.38
CA GLU A 719 -3.21 9.32 21.79
C GLU A 719 -2.52 8.40 20.79
N GLN A 720 -2.79 8.58 19.48
CA GLN A 720 -2.17 7.78 18.43
C GLN A 720 -0.67 8.06 18.27
N LEU A 721 -0.25 9.33 18.36
CA LEU A 721 1.16 9.73 18.27
C LEU A 721 1.99 9.11 19.41
N LEU A 722 1.48 9.17 20.64
CA LEU A 722 2.11 8.54 21.80
C LEU A 722 2.15 7.01 21.68
N ALA A 723 1.09 6.40 21.12
CA ALA A 723 1.05 4.96 20.86
C ALA A 723 2.14 4.52 19.87
N VAL A 724 2.33 5.26 18.76
CA VAL A 724 3.43 4.97 17.81
C VAL A 724 4.79 5.15 18.48
N LEU A 725 5.02 6.26 19.20
CA LEU A 725 6.27 6.55 19.92
C LEU A 725 6.67 5.44 20.91
N ASN A 726 5.71 4.82 21.58
CA ASN A 726 5.97 3.78 22.58
C ASN A 726 6.15 2.37 21.95
N SER A 727 5.78 2.18 20.69
CA SER A 727 5.71 0.87 20.03
C SER A 727 7.02 0.42 19.33
N THR A 728 8.11 1.16 19.48
CA THR A 728 9.35 0.99 18.67
C THR A 728 10.43 0.09 19.30
N ASP A 729 10.23 -0.44 20.51
CA ASP A 729 11.23 -1.22 21.29
C ASP A 729 12.63 -0.56 21.30
N GLY A 730 12.67 0.78 21.33
CA GLY A 730 13.90 1.57 21.34
C GLY A 730 14.73 1.55 20.05
N ARG A 731 14.16 1.18 18.88
CA ARG A 731 14.87 1.24 17.59
C ARG A 731 14.82 2.59 16.89
N GLY A 732 13.91 3.48 17.29
CA GLY A 732 13.74 4.78 16.64
C GLY A 732 13.24 4.70 15.20
N VAL A 733 12.44 3.67 14.87
CA VAL A 733 11.75 3.45 13.58
C VAL A 733 10.35 2.91 13.82
N VAL A 734 9.50 2.97 12.80
CA VAL A 734 8.18 2.36 12.79
C VAL A 734 8.27 0.89 12.36
N HIS A 735 7.65 0.00 13.12
CA HIS A 735 7.52 -1.43 12.84
C HIS A 735 6.23 -1.74 12.04
N GLU A 736 6.17 -2.90 11.40
CA GLU A 736 4.94 -3.43 10.78
C GLU A 736 3.88 -3.76 11.84
N THR A 737 4.19 -4.66 12.78
CA THR A 737 3.29 -5.02 13.90
C THR A 737 3.98 -4.97 15.24
N VAL A 738 3.19 -4.82 16.30
CA VAL A 738 3.61 -4.89 17.71
C VAL A 738 2.53 -5.60 18.52
N ASN A 739 2.92 -6.55 19.37
CA ASN A 739 2.00 -7.17 20.33
C ASN A 739 1.51 -6.10 21.33
N ALA A 740 0.20 -5.89 21.39
CA ALA A 740 -0.43 -4.85 22.20
C ALA A 740 -0.09 -4.94 23.71
N TRP A 741 0.35 -6.10 24.20
CA TRP A 741 0.73 -6.35 25.60
C TRP A 741 2.23 -6.58 25.82
N ASN A 742 3.05 -6.55 24.77
CA ASN A 742 4.51 -6.75 24.86
C ASN A 742 5.21 -5.98 23.74
N GLU A 743 5.74 -4.80 24.04
CA GLU A 743 6.41 -3.92 23.08
C GLU A 743 7.60 -4.59 22.38
N LYS A 744 8.17 -5.64 22.98
CA LYS A 744 9.34 -6.38 22.48
C LYS A 744 9.01 -7.45 21.43
N GLU A 745 7.72 -7.71 21.18
CA GLU A 745 7.24 -8.66 20.17
C GLU A 745 6.69 -7.92 18.95
N TRP A 746 7.56 -7.53 18.04
CA TRP A 746 7.25 -6.77 16.83
C TRP A 746 7.75 -7.50 15.56
N THR A 747 7.33 -7.02 14.39
CA THR A 747 7.77 -7.53 13.07
C THR A 747 8.27 -6.42 12.16
N ARG A 748 9.11 -6.79 11.17
CA ARG A 748 9.65 -5.96 10.08
C ARG A 748 9.99 -4.51 10.47
N PRO A 749 11.23 -4.26 10.94
CA PRO A 749 11.64 -2.95 11.39
C PRO A 749 12.23 -2.11 10.25
N TRP A 750 12.35 -2.68 9.04
CA TRP A 750 12.76 -2.01 7.81
C TRP A 750 11.60 -2.07 6.82
N PHE A 751 10.62 -1.18 7.03
CA PHE A 751 9.37 -1.17 6.27
C PHE A 751 9.02 0.27 5.87
N GLY A 752 9.32 0.63 4.61
CA GLY A 752 9.37 2.03 4.17
C GLY A 752 8.04 2.75 4.24
N TRP A 753 6.97 2.04 3.90
CA TRP A 753 5.61 2.57 3.86
C TRP A 753 5.14 3.05 5.24
N ALA A 754 5.31 2.25 6.30
CA ALA A 754 4.95 2.65 7.66
C ALA A 754 5.81 3.81 8.20
N ASN A 755 7.09 3.87 7.81
CA ASN A 755 8.02 4.94 8.20
C ASN A 755 7.73 6.25 7.44
N GLY A 756 7.36 6.18 6.15
CA GLY A 756 6.94 7.31 5.33
C GLY A 756 5.63 7.93 5.81
N LEU A 757 4.59 7.11 6.05
CA LEU A 757 3.31 7.56 6.61
C LEU A 757 3.46 8.26 7.97
N PHE A 758 4.40 7.82 8.81
CA PHE A 758 4.68 8.52 10.07
C PHE A 758 5.28 9.91 9.81
N GLY A 759 6.17 10.03 8.82
CA GLY A 759 6.65 11.31 8.32
C GLY A 759 5.52 12.23 7.84
N GLU A 760 4.58 11.69 7.04
CA GLU A 760 3.39 12.42 6.59
C GLU A 760 2.55 12.95 7.76
N LEU A 761 2.35 12.16 8.83
CA LEU A 761 1.64 12.61 10.03
C LEU A 761 2.33 13.81 10.70
N ILE A 762 3.66 13.77 10.85
CA ILE A 762 4.40 14.86 11.47
C ILE A 762 4.35 16.14 10.62
N ILE A 763 4.44 16.02 9.28
CA ILE A 763 4.22 17.16 8.38
C ILE A 763 2.77 17.67 8.46
N ARG A 764 1.76 16.79 8.47
CA ARG A 764 0.34 17.16 8.54
C ARG A 764 -0.04 17.87 9.84
N ILE A 765 0.61 17.50 10.95
CA ILE A 765 0.51 18.22 12.23
C ILE A 765 1.17 19.61 12.11
N ALA A 766 2.37 19.69 11.53
CA ALA A 766 3.09 20.95 11.35
C ALA A 766 2.31 21.95 10.49
N GLU A 767 1.71 21.50 9.39
CA GLU A 767 0.83 22.33 8.54
C GLU A 767 -0.39 22.85 9.31
N ASP A 768 -0.99 21.99 10.14
CA ASP A 768 -2.15 22.35 10.97
C ASP A 768 -1.80 23.39 12.03
N GLU A 769 -0.71 23.19 12.79
CA GLU A 769 -0.22 24.15 13.77
C GLU A 769 0.22 25.46 13.13
N LYS A 770 0.87 25.41 11.96
CA LYS A 770 1.25 26.59 11.18
C LYS A 770 0.01 27.40 10.76
N SER A 771 -1.04 26.72 10.27
CA SER A 771 -2.30 27.38 9.88
C SER A 771 -3.02 28.06 11.06
N ARG A 772 -2.79 27.57 12.28
CA ARG A 772 -3.34 28.12 13.53
C ARG A 772 -2.41 29.09 14.26
N GLY A 773 -1.18 29.30 13.78
CA GLY A 773 -0.19 30.18 14.40
C GLY A 773 0.40 29.66 15.72
N VAL A 774 0.46 28.33 15.91
CA VAL A 774 0.98 27.68 17.14
C VAL A 774 2.11 26.67 16.89
N LEU A 775 2.77 26.77 15.73
CA LEU A 775 3.82 25.83 15.29
C LEU A 775 5.00 25.81 16.27
N GLY A 776 5.18 24.69 16.97
CA GLY A 776 6.24 24.51 17.97
C GLY A 776 5.97 25.16 19.33
N GLU A 777 4.81 25.81 19.52
CA GLU A 777 4.36 26.33 20.81
C GLU A 777 3.87 25.20 21.73
N GLU A 778 3.94 25.36 23.06
CA GLU A 778 3.50 24.33 24.03
C GLU A 778 2.03 23.91 23.89
N SER A 779 1.21 24.76 23.25
CA SER A 779 -0.20 24.46 22.93
C SER A 779 -0.37 23.52 21.74
N GLY A 780 0.56 23.52 20.79
CA GLY A 780 0.66 22.55 19.69
C GLY A 780 0.99 21.14 20.19
N LEU A 781 1.02 20.16 19.29
CA LEU A 781 1.47 18.80 19.55
C LEU A 781 3.00 18.69 19.41
N LEU A 782 3.63 19.43 18.48
CA LEU A 782 5.07 19.37 18.24
C LEU A 782 5.89 20.14 19.29
N GLY A 783 5.31 21.18 19.90
CA GLY A 783 5.92 21.92 21.03
C GLY A 783 5.80 21.24 22.40
N ARG A 784 5.12 20.11 22.50
CA ARG A 784 5.03 19.28 23.72
C ARG A 784 6.25 18.39 23.89
N LEU A 785 6.51 18.02 25.14
CA LEU A 785 7.38 16.90 25.48
C LEU A 785 6.52 15.65 25.64
N TRP A 786 6.90 14.56 24.97
CA TRP A 786 6.22 13.27 24.97
C TRP A 786 6.94 12.30 25.92
N GLN A 787 7.37 12.85 27.06
CA GLN A 787 8.33 12.25 28.00
C GLN A 787 7.68 11.66 29.26
N ASP A 788 6.37 11.80 29.44
CA ASP A 788 5.57 11.17 30.50
C ASP A 788 4.67 10.06 29.92
#